data_AF-A0AAW2BP26-F1
#
_entry.id   AF-A0AAW2BP26-F1
#
_cell.length_a   1.000
_cell.length_b   1.000
_cell.length_c   1.000
_cell.angle_alpha   90.00
_cell.angle_beta   90.00
_cell.angle_gamma   90.00
#
_symmetry.space_group_name_H-M   'P 1'
#
loop_
_entity.id
_entity.type
_entity.pdbx_description
1 polymer ?
#
loop_
_entity_poly.entity_id
_entity_poly.type
_entity_poly.pdbx_seq_one_letter_code
_entity_poly.pdbx_strand_id
1 'polypeptide(L)'
;MKGIRNKVEYTQGITVPSDGRSGGLAMMWKEGSDIRFRSCSNSHIDVGINGGSAPSPWRATGFYGHPDAGKRFISWQLLDFLKSQNTLPWIVFGDFNEITQSDEKMGWLDRDAKQMEEFRDCLNRCELFDLGFIGQKFTWCNGRGGEQRTKVRLDRMVANEDWLSLFPEAGVRHVAMMLKQKKEKLQQLELWDSLHGRTEEIKRVGREINEIQPKTKEKLDYGAAKSDGESQEGKEEIEQTIVEYFEAIYKSDKPINFEASLSSITPRVSPEMNEELLAEFKAEEVWHALKQMHPTKAPGPDGMSPIFFKHYWSIVGPEAVSCVLSSLNSGRMPCRLNETYICLIPKVISPQKITDFRPISLCNVVYKLISKILANRLKRVLDAVINESQSAFVPGRLITDNALVAFETMHCINQRTKGKEALMAIKLDMSKVYDRVEWVFLEAMMRKIGFHEKWITLIMMCVTTVSYSVLINGEPKGKITPSRGLRQGREILIKAVAQAMPTYTMSCFKLPDTLCKELNSLMGKFWWVQKDKERKMAWVSWEKLCIPKVEGGLGFRDLKAFNLALLAKQWWRMQKHPNSLVHIVLKAKYFSNSEASEAELGRRPSYAWRSIWNAGKVADRGSRWCIGNGDGVRIWKDRWIPSPESFKVTSPVGSHSGLERVSSLIDVEKRGWDVGKVKNTFLPHEAELILSIPISARLPEDSLIWAWTPNGRFTSKSAYNVAQKMLDEEKGRGEEVGTLDSTGMRGIWKMVWHLNCPNKIKHLLWRACKNILPTKFRLIQRGVGMEGGCDLCGLEETLGHALWSCKMAANVWNGTRLKLPFFQDPPRDFIDIVWEIKKRDSGVNWELFAITVWGLWNNRNQVRHGGQCKSHEMIVKEATEFLREYQGVNKPTENTFAPDASAWKPPKPGWYKVNTNGATFGDTKSCGVGVVIRNKRGEIMGALSKNFALPLGGLDAEAKAVEEGVLLAWDLRLKDIIIESNALLVTNSLGKQGVKPNSIGKVVEGILVDLNKFNAWEVNHTRRSGNNAAHILARQAKCLNMCNIWVEDTPPSIADQVQRDVAQCNFIPNQ
;
A
#
# COMPACT_ATOMS: atom_id res chain seq x y z
N MET A 1 23.66 21.13 -7.83
CA MET A 1 24.45 21.98 -6.92
C MET A 1 23.63 22.93 -6.05
N LYS A 2 22.53 23.55 -6.53
CA LYS A 2 21.65 24.40 -5.70
C LYS A 2 21.15 23.72 -4.41
N GLY A 3 20.79 22.43 -4.49
CA GLY A 3 20.41 21.64 -3.31
C GLY A 3 21.57 21.16 -2.42
N ILE A 4 22.82 21.22 -2.89
CA ILE A 4 24.01 20.90 -2.06
C ILE A 4 24.45 22.17 -1.32
N ARG A 5 24.49 23.33 -1.99
CA ARG A 5 24.75 24.65 -1.37
C ARG A 5 23.87 24.90 -0.15
N ASN A 6 22.58 24.66 -0.30
CA ASN A 6 21.61 24.83 0.79
C ASN A 6 21.77 23.80 1.92
N LYS A 7 22.45 22.67 1.69
CA LYS A 7 22.70 21.63 2.71
C LYS A 7 23.98 21.85 3.50
N VAL A 8 24.93 22.61 2.97
CA VAL A 8 26.20 22.94 3.64
C VAL A 8 26.24 24.38 4.15
N GLU A 9 25.09 25.07 4.17
CA GLU A 9 24.92 26.45 4.65
C GLU A 9 25.77 27.53 3.96
N TYR A 10 26.37 27.20 2.81
CA TYR A 10 27.03 28.18 1.96
C TYR A 10 26.00 28.72 0.96
N THR A 11 25.42 29.88 1.29
CA THR A 11 24.34 30.51 0.51
C THR A 11 24.82 31.06 -0.83
N GLN A 12 26.11 31.38 -0.93
CA GLN A 12 26.76 31.87 -2.14
C GLN A 12 27.71 30.82 -2.72
N GLY A 13 27.99 30.90 -4.01
CA GLY A 13 28.97 30.03 -4.62
C GLY A 13 28.98 30.02 -6.14
N ILE A 14 30.02 29.41 -6.69
CA ILE A 14 30.25 29.22 -8.13
C ILE A 14 30.33 27.73 -8.42
N THR A 15 29.74 27.31 -9.52
CA THR A 15 29.77 25.91 -9.95
C THR A 15 30.13 25.85 -11.41
N VAL A 16 31.16 25.09 -11.73
CA VAL A 16 31.50 24.72 -13.09
C VAL A 16 30.96 23.31 -13.33
N PRO A 17 30.06 23.11 -14.32
CA PRO A 17 29.52 21.79 -14.60
C PRO A 17 30.63 20.84 -15.03
N SER A 18 30.49 19.56 -14.69
CA SER A 18 31.37 18.50 -15.17
C SER A 18 31.30 18.39 -16.70
N ASP A 19 32.44 18.24 -17.36
CA ASP A 19 32.51 17.88 -18.78
C ASP A 19 32.81 16.38 -18.94
N GLY A 20 31.93 15.66 -19.64
CA GLY A 20 32.03 14.21 -19.84
C GLY A 20 32.08 13.39 -18.54
N ARG A 21 33.19 12.66 -18.33
CA ARG A 21 33.43 11.78 -17.15
C ARG A 21 34.26 12.45 -16.04
N SER A 22 34.70 13.69 -16.23
CA SER A 22 35.49 14.43 -15.24
C SER A 22 34.62 14.95 -14.08
N GLY A 23 35.24 15.18 -12.91
CA GLY A 23 34.57 15.87 -11.80
C GLY A 23 34.22 17.31 -12.20
N GLY A 24 33.10 17.83 -11.69
CA GLY A 24 32.77 19.26 -11.81
C GLY A 24 33.27 20.00 -10.58
N LEU A 25 33.54 21.30 -10.73
CA LEU A 25 33.99 22.14 -9.62
C LEU A 25 32.84 22.89 -8.97
N ALA A 26 32.92 23.05 -7.65
CA ALA A 26 32.09 24.01 -6.95
C ALA A 26 32.82 24.61 -5.77
N MET A 27 32.82 25.93 -5.72
CA MET A 27 33.30 26.72 -4.60
C MET A 27 32.09 27.41 -3.98
N MET A 28 31.94 27.33 -2.66
CA MET A 28 30.78 27.85 -1.96
C MET A 28 31.25 28.58 -0.70
N TRP A 29 30.57 29.66 -0.34
CA TRP A 29 30.86 30.49 0.83
C TRP A 29 29.59 31.06 1.45
N LYS A 30 29.72 31.61 2.67
CA LYS A 30 28.60 32.16 3.44
C LYS A 30 28.25 33.58 2.97
N GLU A 31 27.02 34.00 3.24
CA GLU A 31 26.60 35.39 3.02
C GLU A 31 27.38 36.34 3.93
N GLY A 32 27.79 37.51 3.42
CA GLY A 32 28.56 38.50 4.17
C GLY A 32 30.08 38.45 3.96
N SER A 33 30.62 37.42 3.30
CA SER A 33 32.02 37.40 2.86
C SER A 33 32.18 38.23 1.58
N ASP A 34 33.04 39.27 1.55
CA ASP A 34 33.37 40.01 0.33
C ASP A 34 34.33 39.18 -0.55
N ILE A 35 33.70 38.31 -1.35
CA ILE A 35 34.38 37.45 -2.31
C ILE A 35 34.14 38.00 -3.72
N ARG A 36 35.23 38.32 -4.41
CA ARG A 36 35.25 38.79 -5.79
C ARG A 36 35.68 37.65 -6.71
N PHE A 37 34.75 37.21 -7.55
CA PHE A 37 35.05 36.25 -8.59
C PHE A 37 36.11 36.79 -9.56
N ARG A 38 37.10 35.96 -9.92
CA ARG A 38 38.14 36.34 -10.90
C ARG A 38 38.04 35.53 -12.18
N SER A 39 38.20 34.22 -12.10
CA SER A 39 38.16 33.33 -13.26
C SER A 39 37.68 31.94 -12.91
N CYS A 40 37.19 31.21 -13.90
CA CYS A 40 36.93 29.78 -13.76
C CYS A 40 37.17 29.04 -15.07
N SER A 41 37.48 27.75 -14.96
CA SER A 41 37.47 26.78 -16.07
C SER A 41 37.02 25.42 -15.54
N ASN A 42 37.00 24.39 -16.39
CA ASN A 42 36.73 23.02 -15.96
C ASN A 42 37.76 22.48 -14.94
N SER A 43 38.88 23.19 -14.73
CA SER A 43 39.98 22.81 -13.84
C SER A 43 40.24 23.78 -12.69
N HIS A 44 39.60 24.96 -12.65
CA HIS A 44 39.73 25.86 -11.51
C HIS A 44 38.51 26.77 -11.28
N ILE A 45 38.38 27.26 -10.05
CA ILE A 45 37.59 28.45 -9.69
C ILE A 45 38.51 29.34 -8.85
N ASP A 46 38.80 30.55 -9.33
CA ASP A 46 39.66 31.53 -8.64
C ASP A 46 38.84 32.72 -8.12
N VAL A 47 39.05 33.06 -6.84
CA VAL A 47 38.37 34.16 -6.17
C VAL A 47 39.33 34.98 -5.31
N GLY A 48 39.15 36.30 -5.32
CA GLY A 48 39.78 37.22 -4.36
C GLY A 48 38.86 37.43 -3.16
N ILE A 49 39.43 37.54 -1.98
CA ILE A 49 38.69 37.68 -0.72
C ILE A 49 39.20 38.94 -0.02
N ASN A 50 38.28 39.88 0.18
CA ASN A 50 38.51 41.12 0.90
C ASN A 50 37.78 41.04 2.25
N GLY A 51 38.48 41.31 3.35
CA GLY A 51 37.86 41.29 4.67
C GLY A 51 37.53 39.89 5.21
N GLY A 52 37.30 39.83 6.52
CA GLY A 52 37.22 38.61 7.34
C GLY A 52 38.12 38.73 8.57
N SER A 53 38.64 37.62 9.08
CA SER A 53 39.59 37.55 10.21
C SER A 53 41.04 37.92 9.85
N ALA A 54 41.33 38.27 8.60
CA ALA A 54 42.67 38.65 8.14
C ALA A 54 42.80 40.16 7.90
N PRO A 55 43.96 40.77 8.21
CA PRO A 55 44.19 42.21 8.10
C PRO A 55 44.34 42.73 6.66
N SER A 56 44.57 41.86 5.67
CA SER A 56 44.76 42.23 4.26
C SER A 56 44.03 41.29 3.30
N PRO A 57 43.70 41.73 2.06
CA PRO A 57 43.13 40.88 1.02
C PRO A 57 44.00 39.67 0.68
N TRP A 58 43.36 38.56 0.33
CA TRP A 58 44.03 37.31 -0.07
C TRP A 58 43.23 36.57 -1.16
N ARG A 59 43.80 35.52 -1.74
CA ARG A 59 43.26 34.77 -2.89
C ARG A 59 43.08 33.29 -2.59
N ALA A 60 41.97 32.73 -3.05
CA ALA A 60 41.65 31.30 -2.95
C ALA A 60 41.35 30.70 -4.33
N THR A 61 41.99 29.56 -4.65
CA THR A 61 41.71 28.79 -5.87
C THR A 61 41.27 27.37 -5.54
N GLY A 62 40.07 27.01 -5.99
CA GLY A 62 39.58 25.64 -5.99
C GLY A 62 40.07 24.93 -7.25
N PHE A 63 40.92 23.91 -7.12
CA PHE A 63 41.64 23.30 -8.23
C PHE A 63 41.21 21.85 -8.48
N TYR A 64 41.09 21.48 -9.75
CA TYR A 64 40.82 20.10 -10.18
C TYR A 64 41.82 19.71 -11.28
N GLY A 65 42.83 18.93 -10.89
CA GLY A 65 43.86 18.44 -11.78
C GLY A 65 43.30 17.49 -12.82
N HIS A 66 43.93 17.41 -13.99
CA HIS A 66 43.44 16.59 -15.09
C HIS A 66 43.48 15.09 -14.72
N PRO A 67 42.37 14.34 -14.90
CA PRO A 67 42.30 12.94 -14.47
C PRO A 67 43.20 12.01 -15.30
N ASP A 68 43.37 12.32 -16.59
CA ASP A 68 44.32 11.65 -17.49
C ASP A 68 45.75 12.10 -17.22
N ALA A 69 46.63 11.15 -16.90
CA ALA A 69 48.03 11.39 -16.60
C ALA A 69 48.79 12.07 -17.76
N GLY A 70 48.47 11.71 -19.01
CA GLY A 70 49.13 12.28 -20.20
C GLY A 70 48.79 13.76 -20.45
N LYS A 71 47.82 14.32 -19.72
CA LYS A 71 47.39 15.72 -19.84
C LYS A 71 47.58 16.53 -18.56
N ARG A 72 48.24 15.97 -17.54
CA ARG A 72 48.52 16.67 -16.26
C ARG A 72 49.43 17.87 -16.41
N PHE A 73 50.33 17.87 -17.40
CA PHE A 73 51.16 19.04 -17.71
C PHE A 73 50.33 20.31 -17.98
N ILE A 74 49.11 20.18 -18.52
CA ILE A 74 48.18 21.30 -18.74
C ILE A 74 47.68 21.86 -17.40
N SER A 75 47.51 21.01 -16.39
CA SER A 75 47.14 21.43 -15.03
C SER A 75 48.27 22.22 -14.37
N TRP A 76 49.52 21.79 -14.57
CA TRP A 76 50.69 22.49 -14.05
C TRP A 76 50.91 23.85 -14.72
N GLN A 77 50.78 23.92 -16.05
CA GLN A 77 50.80 25.20 -16.78
C GLN A 77 49.70 26.16 -16.34
N LEU A 78 48.52 25.64 -15.96
CA LEU A 78 47.44 26.47 -15.43
C LEU A 78 47.80 27.06 -14.06
N LEU A 79 48.44 26.31 -13.15
CA LEU A 79 48.91 26.85 -11.87
C LEU A 79 50.00 27.90 -12.08
N ASP A 80 50.97 27.63 -12.96
CA ASP A 80 52.04 28.58 -13.33
C ASP A 80 51.42 29.89 -13.89
N PHE A 81 50.42 29.77 -14.76
CA PHE A 81 49.67 30.91 -15.28
C PHE A 81 48.95 31.66 -14.16
N LEU A 82 48.19 30.98 -13.29
CA LEU A 82 47.45 31.61 -12.20
C LEU A 82 48.37 32.34 -11.21
N LYS A 83 49.57 31.81 -10.92
CA LYS A 83 50.59 32.50 -10.12
C LYS A 83 51.04 33.80 -10.78
N SER A 84 51.33 33.80 -12.08
CA SER A 84 51.75 35.01 -12.80
C SER A 84 50.70 36.13 -12.85
N GLN A 85 49.40 35.79 -12.70
CA GLN A 85 48.32 36.78 -12.77
C GLN A 85 48.21 37.65 -11.51
N ASN A 86 48.78 37.24 -10.37
CA ASN A 86 48.58 37.97 -9.13
C ASN A 86 49.58 37.66 -8.01
N THR A 87 49.89 38.68 -7.21
CA THR A 87 50.82 38.60 -6.08
C THR A 87 50.14 38.63 -4.72
N LEU A 88 48.80 38.55 -4.64
CA LEU A 88 48.12 38.46 -3.33
C LEU A 88 48.48 37.14 -2.63
N PRO A 89 48.47 37.12 -1.28
CA PRO A 89 48.60 35.90 -0.48
C PRO A 89 47.65 34.81 -0.99
N TRP A 90 48.16 33.63 -1.33
CA TRP A 90 47.44 32.65 -2.16
C TRP A 90 47.38 31.26 -1.53
N ILE A 91 46.16 30.70 -1.48
CA ILE A 91 45.90 29.30 -1.17
C ILE A 91 45.19 28.58 -2.32
N VAL A 92 45.60 27.35 -2.59
CA VAL A 92 45.02 26.46 -3.59
C VAL A 92 44.58 25.17 -2.92
N PHE A 93 43.36 24.72 -3.21
CA PHE A 93 42.82 23.50 -2.61
C PHE A 93 41.92 22.72 -3.56
N GLY A 94 41.93 21.39 -3.43
CA GLY A 94 41.07 20.50 -4.21
C GLY A 94 41.76 19.19 -4.56
N ASP A 95 41.27 18.54 -5.60
CA ASP A 95 41.77 17.24 -6.09
C ASP A 95 42.81 17.49 -7.18
N PHE A 96 44.08 17.29 -6.86
CA PHE A 96 45.19 17.51 -7.80
C PHE A 96 45.38 16.33 -8.76
N ASN A 97 44.68 15.21 -8.55
CA ASN A 97 44.80 13.95 -9.29
C ASN A 97 46.23 13.34 -9.30
N GLU A 98 47.18 13.90 -8.54
CA GLU A 98 48.58 13.43 -8.43
C GLU A 98 49.11 13.43 -6.98
N ILE A 99 50.15 12.63 -6.74
CA ILE A 99 50.87 12.52 -5.47
C ILE A 99 52.28 13.13 -5.51
N THR A 100 52.75 13.62 -4.37
CA THR A 100 54.10 14.20 -4.25
C THR A 100 55.12 13.15 -3.81
N GLN A 101 54.71 12.07 -3.16
CA GLN A 101 55.59 10.99 -2.70
C GLN A 101 54.90 9.62 -2.86
N SER A 102 55.68 8.56 -3.04
CA SER A 102 55.16 7.21 -3.27
C SER A 102 54.38 6.65 -2.07
N ASP A 103 54.73 7.06 -0.85
CA ASP A 103 54.10 6.63 0.40
C ASP A 103 52.66 7.17 0.58
N GLU A 104 52.25 8.13 -0.25
CA GLU A 104 50.87 8.64 -0.35
C GLU A 104 49.94 7.73 -1.15
N LYS A 105 50.45 6.57 -1.60
CA LYS A 105 49.70 5.52 -2.27
C LYS A 105 49.91 4.17 -1.57
N MET A 106 48.87 3.34 -1.59
CA MET A 106 48.91 1.95 -1.16
C MET A 106 48.15 1.10 -2.18
N GLY A 107 48.80 0.12 -2.83
CA GLY A 107 48.18 -0.80 -3.77
C GLY A 107 49.12 -1.37 -4.83
N TRP A 108 48.58 -2.22 -5.72
CA TRP A 108 49.31 -3.18 -6.58
C TRP A 108 50.28 -2.63 -7.66
N LEU A 109 50.18 -1.38 -8.09
CA LEU A 109 51.02 -0.80 -9.15
C LEU A 109 51.70 0.45 -8.61
N ASP A 110 53.00 0.66 -8.85
CA ASP A 110 53.66 1.92 -8.52
C ASP A 110 53.22 3.06 -9.44
N ARG A 111 53.36 4.31 -8.99
CA ARG A 111 53.17 5.48 -9.87
C ARG A 111 54.52 5.90 -10.44
N ASP A 112 54.49 6.49 -11.63
CA ASP A 112 55.66 7.02 -12.31
C ASP A 112 56.33 8.13 -11.47
N ALA A 113 57.61 7.94 -11.16
CA ALA A 113 58.40 8.88 -10.36
C ALA A 113 58.52 10.25 -11.03
N LYS A 114 58.55 10.29 -12.37
CA LYS A 114 58.64 11.53 -13.15
C LYS A 114 57.38 12.38 -13.02
N GLN A 115 56.20 11.75 -12.99
CA GLN A 115 54.94 12.48 -12.81
C GLN A 115 54.83 13.11 -11.41
N MET A 116 55.35 12.43 -10.38
CA MET A 116 55.41 12.98 -9.03
C MET A 116 56.43 14.14 -8.94
N GLU A 117 57.55 14.03 -9.66
CA GLU A 117 58.56 15.09 -9.76
C GLU A 117 58.01 16.35 -10.45
N GLU A 118 57.37 16.20 -11.61
CA GLU A 118 56.76 17.32 -12.33
C GLU A 118 55.72 18.06 -11.46
N PHE A 119 55.00 17.33 -10.60
CA PHE A 119 54.06 17.96 -9.66
C PHE A 119 54.79 18.72 -8.54
N ARG A 120 55.84 18.14 -7.94
CA ARG A 120 56.67 18.84 -6.94
C ARG A 120 57.31 20.10 -7.53
N ASP A 121 57.81 20.03 -8.75
CA ASP A 121 58.43 21.17 -9.44
C ASP A 121 57.41 22.27 -9.73
N CYS A 122 56.17 21.92 -10.08
CA CYS A 122 55.10 22.90 -10.26
C CYS A 122 54.78 23.62 -8.93
N LEU A 123 54.65 22.88 -7.82
CA LEU A 123 54.43 23.48 -6.51
C LEU A 123 55.58 24.40 -6.11
N ASN A 124 56.82 23.99 -6.36
CA ASN A 124 58.01 24.82 -6.10
C ASN A 124 58.02 26.10 -6.95
N ARG A 125 57.74 26.02 -8.26
CA ARG A 125 57.65 27.19 -9.14
C ARG A 125 56.54 28.15 -8.75
N CYS A 126 55.43 27.62 -8.22
CA CYS A 126 54.32 28.41 -7.74
C CYS A 126 54.51 28.93 -6.30
N GLU A 127 55.61 28.55 -5.63
CA GLU A 127 55.90 28.84 -4.21
C GLU A 127 54.79 28.33 -3.28
N LEU A 128 54.20 27.17 -3.59
CA LEU A 128 53.08 26.59 -2.86
C LEU A 128 53.56 25.42 -1.98
N PHE A 129 53.41 25.57 -0.67
CA PHE A 129 53.75 24.57 0.34
C PHE A 129 52.52 23.75 0.74
N ASP A 130 52.64 22.41 0.80
CA ASP A 130 51.58 21.52 1.31
C ASP A 130 51.38 21.75 2.81
N LEU A 131 50.15 22.10 3.20
CA LEU A 131 49.79 22.40 4.59
C LEU A 131 49.74 21.16 5.49
N GLY A 132 50.03 19.97 4.96
CA GLY A 132 49.91 18.71 5.66
C GLY A 132 48.46 18.34 5.90
N PHE A 133 48.22 17.41 6.83
CA PHE A 133 46.87 17.03 7.25
C PHE A 133 46.86 16.28 8.59
N ILE A 134 45.71 16.30 9.26
CA ILE A 134 45.38 15.48 10.44
C ILE A 134 44.22 14.55 10.06
N GLY A 135 44.35 13.25 10.30
CA GLY A 135 43.29 12.26 10.03
C GLY A 135 43.71 11.15 9.08
N GLN A 136 42.79 10.68 8.22
CA GLN A 136 43.08 9.54 7.35
C GLN A 136 44.13 9.85 6.27
N LYS A 137 45.12 8.97 6.10
CA LYS A 137 46.21 9.17 5.11
C LYS A 137 45.72 9.25 3.66
N PHE A 138 44.68 8.50 3.28
CA PHE A 138 44.21 8.40 1.90
C PHE A 138 42.82 9.01 1.72
N THR A 139 42.61 9.77 0.64
CA THR A 139 41.35 10.47 0.36
C THR A 139 40.53 9.79 -0.75
N TRP A 140 41.15 8.92 -1.54
CA TRP A 140 40.53 8.16 -2.62
C TRP A 140 40.81 6.65 -2.54
N CYS A 141 39.85 5.81 -2.94
CA CYS A 141 40.02 4.37 -3.07
C CYS A 141 39.27 3.82 -4.29
N ASN A 142 39.91 2.91 -5.03
CA ASN A 142 39.32 2.28 -6.22
C ASN A 142 38.17 1.29 -5.93
N GLY A 143 37.84 1.06 -4.65
CA GLY A 143 36.73 0.21 -4.20
C GLY A 143 36.93 -1.30 -4.38
N ARG A 144 38.09 -1.75 -4.88
CA ARG A 144 38.38 -3.18 -5.12
C ARG A 144 38.77 -3.92 -3.83
N GLY A 145 38.57 -5.24 -3.82
CA GLY A 145 38.92 -6.14 -2.72
C GLY A 145 40.31 -6.77 -2.90
N GLY A 146 40.90 -7.28 -1.81
CA GLY A 146 42.18 -7.99 -1.84
C GLY A 146 43.38 -7.13 -2.25
N GLU A 147 44.37 -7.76 -2.88
CA GLU A 147 45.62 -7.13 -3.35
C GLU A 147 45.41 -6.05 -4.42
N GLN A 148 44.27 -6.06 -5.12
CA GLN A 148 43.94 -5.05 -6.14
C GLN A 148 43.38 -3.73 -5.55
N ARG A 149 43.29 -3.61 -4.22
CA ARG A 149 42.81 -2.40 -3.56
C ARG A 149 43.88 -1.32 -3.63
N THR A 150 43.58 -0.23 -4.35
CA THR A 150 44.43 0.95 -4.39
C THR A 150 43.79 2.09 -3.60
N LYS A 151 44.56 2.73 -2.73
CA LYS A 151 44.22 3.94 -1.98
C LYS A 151 45.26 5.02 -2.28
N VAL A 152 44.82 6.27 -2.43
CA VAL A 152 45.68 7.39 -2.82
C VAL A 152 45.23 8.66 -2.08
N ARG A 153 46.16 9.54 -1.69
CA ARG A 153 45.87 10.92 -1.25
C ARG A 153 45.83 11.82 -2.49
N LEU A 154 44.65 12.28 -2.90
CA LEU A 154 44.52 13.15 -4.08
C LEU A 154 44.09 14.58 -3.71
N ASP A 155 43.36 14.72 -2.60
CA ASP A 155 42.86 16.00 -2.11
C ASP A 155 43.90 16.68 -1.22
N ARG A 156 44.22 17.95 -1.50
CA ARG A 156 45.26 18.73 -0.81
C ARG A 156 44.88 20.19 -0.66
N MET A 157 45.50 20.87 0.29
CA MET A 157 45.55 22.32 0.37
C MET A 157 47.01 22.75 0.41
N VAL A 158 47.40 23.66 -0.49
CA VAL A 158 48.75 24.20 -0.62
C VAL A 158 48.69 25.73 -0.60
N ALA A 159 49.64 26.41 0.03
CA ALA A 159 49.62 27.86 0.18
C ALA A 159 51.03 28.47 0.09
N ASN A 160 51.13 29.73 -0.30
CA ASN A 160 52.40 30.45 -0.32
C ASN A 160 52.75 31.06 1.05
N GLU A 161 54.00 31.50 1.21
CA GLU A 161 54.52 32.03 2.48
C GLU A 161 53.75 33.26 2.97
N ASP A 162 53.31 34.12 2.05
CA ASP A 162 52.48 35.29 2.38
C ASP A 162 51.14 34.88 3.01
N TRP A 163 50.50 33.81 2.50
CA TRP A 163 49.23 33.33 3.05
C TRP A 163 49.43 32.63 4.39
N LEU A 164 50.50 31.85 4.53
CA LEU A 164 50.88 31.23 5.80
C LEU A 164 51.14 32.27 6.89
N SER A 165 51.74 33.41 6.53
CA SER A 165 51.97 34.52 7.45
C SER A 165 50.67 35.17 7.94
N LEU A 166 49.62 35.19 7.11
CA LEU A 166 48.30 35.68 7.52
C LEU A 166 47.54 34.67 8.39
N PHE A 167 47.78 33.37 8.23
CA PHE A 167 47.07 32.31 8.92
C PHE A 167 48.02 31.24 9.51
N PRO A 168 48.83 31.58 10.51
CA PRO A 168 49.85 30.68 11.05
C PRO A 168 49.27 29.43 11.74
N GLU A 169 48.00 29.49 12.17
CA GLU A 169 47.30 28.36 12.81
C GLU A 169 46.47 27.51 11.84
N ALA A 170 46.52 27.80 10.53
CA ALA A 170 45.75 27.04 9.54
C ALA A 170 46.22 25.59 9.43
N GLY A 171 45.28 24.64 9.42
CA GLY A 171 45.58 23.22 9.26
C GLY A 171 44.47 22.45 8.55
N VAL A 172 44.84 21.34 7.90
CA VAL A 172 43.91 20.51 7.11
C VAL A 172 43.48 19.28 7.91
N ARG A 173 42.19 18.92 7.88
CA ARG A 173 41.67 17.68 8.50
C ARG A 173 40.96 16.79 7.48
N HIS A 174 41.47 15.57 7.29
CA HIS A 174 40.81 14.55 6.45
C HIS A 174 39.68 13.85 7.23
N VAL A 175 38.45 13.92 6.71
CA VAL A 175 37.24 13.37 7.37
C VAL A 175 36.93 11.97 6.83
N ALA A 176 36.81 10.97 7.71
CA ALA A 176 36.52 9.58 7.35
C ALA A 176 35.07 9.34 6.88
N MET A 177 34.88 8.62 5.76
CA MET A 177 33.56 8.07 5.39
C MET A 177 33.15 6.94 6.36
N MET A 178 32.31 7.28 7.35
CA MET A 178 31.80 6.46 8.47
C MET A 178 30.98 5.20 8.14
N LEU A 179 30.98 4.70 6.90
CA LEU A 179 30.13 3.57 6.48
C LEU A 179 30.78 2.19 6.61
N LYS A 180 32.11 2.09 6.71
CA LYS A 180 32.83 0.80 6.61
C LYS A 180 33.18 0.17 7.97
N GLN A 181 33.51 0.98 8.97
CA GLN A 181 33.89 0.51 10.32
C GLN A 181 32.74 -0.15 11.09
N LYS A 182 31.48 0.18 10.77
CA LYS A 182 30.31 -0.51 11.35
C LYS A 182 30.17 -1.97 10.92
N LYS A 183 30.80 -2.38 9.81
CA LYS A 183 30.67 -3.73 9.25
C LYS A 183 31.66 -4.73 9.84
N GLU A 184 32.86 -4.27 10.21
CA GLU A 184 33.90 -5.10 10.83
C GLU A 184 33.61 -5.34 12.33
N LYS A 185 32.98 -4.38 13.01
CA LYS A 185 32.52 -4.56 14.40
C LYS A 185 31.36 -5.57 14.52
N LEU A 186 30.57 -5.73 13.45
CA LEU A 186 29.47 -6.69 13.36
C LEU A 186 29.96 -8.15 13.29
N GLN A 187 31.07 -8.40 12.58
CA GLN A 187 31.66 -9.74 12.46
C GLN A 187 32.37 -10.21 13.73
N GLN A 188 32.86 -9.30 14.58
CA GLN A 188 33.45 -9.67 15.87
C GLN A 188 32.41 -9.96 16.95
N LEU A 189 31.20 -9.38 16.85
CA LEU A 189 30.09 -9.64 17.78
C LEU A 189 29.41 -10.99 17.51
N GLU A 190 29.33 -11.43 16.25
CA GLU A 190 28.80 -12.74 15.86
C GLU A 190 29.59 -13.93 16.44
N LEU A 191 30.86 -13.73 16.85
CA LEU A 191 31.69 -14.77 17.48
C LEU A 191 31.49 -14.88 19.00
N TRP A 192 30.94 -13.84 19.64
CA TRP A 192 30.75 -13.76 21.10
C TRP A 192 29.37 -14.27 21.55
N ASP A 193 28.39 -14.30 20.62
CA ASP A 193 27.01 -14.74 20.81
C ASP A 193 26.83 -16.26 21.06
N SER A 194 27.90 -17.07 20.94
CA SER A 194 27.79 -18.52 21.17
C SER A 194 27.83 -18.94 22.64
N LEU A 195 28.06 -18.01 23.59
CA LEU A 195 28.60 -18.40 24.89
C LEU A 195 27.81 -18.02 26.16
N HIS A 196 26.95 -16.98 26.23
CA HIS A 196 26.42 -16.55 27.56
C HIS A 196 25.00 -15.94 27.61
N GLY A 197 23.94 -16.70 27.30
CA GLY A 197 22.56 -16.20 27.35
C GLY A 197 22.06 -15.72 28.74
N ARG A 198 21.33 -14.58 28.77
CA ARG A 198 20.03 -14.33 29.46
C ARG A 198 19.63 -12.83 29.53
N THR A 199 18.36 -12.57 29.22
CA THR A 199 17.43 -11.48 29.66
C THR A 199 17.76 -9.99 29.41
N GLU A 200 18.96 -9.48 29.66
CA GLU A 200 19.31 -8.07 29.32
C GLU A 200 19.48 -7.88 27.80
N GLU A 201 19.81 -8.97 27.12
CA GLU A 201 20.02 -9.02 25.68
C GLU A 201 18.71 -8.88 24.88
N ILE A 202 17.55 -9.30 25.42
CA ILE A 202 16.24 -9.09 24.77
C ILE A 202 15.90 -7.60 24.70
N LYS A 203 16.26 -6.83 25.73
CA LYS A 203 16.12 -5.36 25.75
C LYS A 203 17.15 -4.69 24.84
N ARG A 204 18.34 -5.29 24.68
CA ARG A 204 19.39 -4.80 23.76
C ARG A 204 19.02 -5.08 22.30
N VAL A 205 18.58 -6.29 21.97
CA VAL A 205 18.05 -6.71 20.66
C VAL A 205 16.80 -5.91 20.29
N GLY A 206 15.92 -5.59 21.25
CA GLY A 206 14.82 -4.65 21.04
C GLY A 206 15.30 -3.25 20.62
N ARG A 207 16.41 -2.75 21.19
CA ARG A 207 17.04 -1.49 20.77
C ARG A 207 17.74 -1.61 19.41
N GLU A 208 18.44 -2.72 19.15
CA GLU A 208 19.16 -3.00 17.89
C GLU A 208 18.21 -3.21 16.69
N ILE A 209 17.06 -3.88 16.88
CA ILE A 209 16.01 -4.02 15.85
C ILE A 209 15.42 -2.67 15.45
N ASN A 210 15.34 -1.71 16.38
CA ASN A 210 14.91 -0.35 16.07
C ASN A 210 16.00 0.48 15.38
N GLU A 211 17.27 0.09 15.46
CA GLU A 211 18.37 0.70 14.69
C GLU A 211 18.46 0.21 13.24
N ILE A 212 17.81 -0.92 12.91
CA ILE A 212 17.74 -1.51 11.55
C ILE A 212 16.75 -0.76 10.64
N GLN A 213 15.94 0.17 11.15
CA GLN A 213 15.23 1.12 10.29
C GLN A 213 16.24 2.07 9.63
N PRO A 214 16.11 2.39 8.32
CA PRO A 214 17.08 3.23 7.62
C PRO A 214 17.17 4.60 8.30
N LYS A 215 18.26 4.83 9.05
CA LYS A 215 18.69 6.16 9.53
C LYS A 215 19.21 6.97 8.33
N THR A 216 18.35 7.26 7.36
CA THR A 216 18.48 8.46 6.52
C THR A 216 17.78 9.59 7.26
N LYS A 217 18.43 10.08 8.32
CA LYS A 217 18.16 11.42 8.83
C LYS A 217 19.48 12.15 8.82
N GLU A 218 19.65 12.99 7.80
CA GLU A 218 20.58 14.12 7.83
C GLU A 218 20.40 14.82 9.19
N LYS A 219 21.51 15.21 9.84
CA LYS A 219 21.42 16.13 10.99
C LYS A 219 20.64 17.33 10.49
N LEU A 220 19.55 17.66 11.18
CA LEU A 220 18.79 18.86 10.87
C LEU A 220 19.62 20.02 11.39
N ASP A 221 20.11 20.86 10.48
CA ASP A 221 20.71 22.10 10.90
C ASP A 221 19.60 23.01 11.42
N TYR A 222 19.61 23.27 12.72
CA TYR A 222 18.67 24.18 13.36
C TYR A 222 19.24 25.61 13.38
N GLY A 223 20.39 25.85 12.72
CA GLY A 223 21.20 27.08 12.68
C GLY A 223 20.52 28.38 12.28
N ALA A 224 19.22 28.37 11.96
CA ALA A 224 18.48 29.56 11.54
C ALA A 224 17.18 29.80 12.33
N ALA A 225 16.92 29.10 13.44
CA ALA A 225 15.68 29.26 14.20
C ALA A 225 15.58 30.63 14.90
N LYS A 226 15.27 31.71 14.15
CA LYS A 226 14.99 33.04 14.69
C LYS A 226 13.69 33.03 15.49
N SER A 227 13.76 33.42 16.76
CA SER A 227 12.60 33.98 17.47
C SER A 227 12.60 35.49 17.20
N ASP A 228 11.49 36.02 16.67
CA ASP A 228 11.18 37.45 16.55
C ASP A 228 12.32 38.45 16.19
N GLY A 229 13.18 38.08 15.23
CA GLY A 229 14.02 39.05 14.52
C GLY A 229 15.51 39.07 14.89
N GLU A 230 15.94 38.43 15.96
CA GLU A 230 17.36 38.37 16.35
C GLU A 230 18.04 37.08 15.87
N SER A 231 19.29 37.22 15.42
CA SER A 231 20.16 36.11 14.99
C SER A 231 20.94 35.61 16.20
N GLN A 232 20.85 34.33 16.55
CA GLN A 232 21.62 33.73 17.63
C GLN A 232 22.62 32.71 17.07
N GLU A 233 23.85 32.74 17.57
CA GLU A 233 24.98 31.95 17.08
C GLU A 233 25.49 31.02 18.18
N GLY A 234 24.73 29.94 18.47
CA GLY A 234 25.14 28.92 19.43
C GLY A 234 24.26 27.66 19.37
N LYS A 235 24.88 26.47 19.38
CA LYS A 235 24.13 25.19 19.38
C LYS A 235 23.25 25.03 20.63
N GLU A 236 23.73 25.47 21.79
CA GLU A 236 22.99 25.44 23.06
C GLU A 236 21.87 26.49 23.08
N GLU A 237 22.10 27.67 22.52
CA GLU A 237 21.10 28.74 22.39
C GLU A 237 19.93 28.32 21.49
N ILE A 238 20.21 27.61 20.39
CA ILE A 238 19.18 27.06 19.50
C ILE A 238 18.39 25.93 20.19
N GLU A 239 19.08 25.05 20.92
CA GLU A 239 18.42 24.00 21.71
C GLU A 239 17.46 24.60 22.75
N GLN A 240 17.91 25.64 23.45
CA GLN A 240 17.13 26.37 24.44
C GLN A 240 15.94 27.11 23.80
N THR A 241 16.16 27.85 22.71
CA THR A 241 15.11 28.58 21.97
C THR A 241 13.98 27.65 21.50
N ILE A 242 14.34 26.45 21.01
CA ILE A 242 13.34 25.46 20.59
C ILE A 242 12.52 24.95 21.78
N VAL A 243 13.17 24.66 22.91
CA VAL A 243 12.48 24.21 24.13
C VAL A 243 11.56 25.31 24.64
N GLU A 244 12.04 26.55 24.75
CA GLU A 244 11.27 27.71 25.20
C GLU A 244 10.06 28.00 24.29
N TYR A 245 10.23 27.89 22.97
CA TYR A 245 9.13 28.03 22.03
C TYR A 245 8.02 26.99 22.28
N PHE A 246 8.38 25.72 22.50
CA PHE A 246 7.40 24.67 22.78
C PHE A 246 6.84 24.76 24.21
N GLU A 247 7.60 25.30 25.16
CA GLU A 247 7.09 25.58 26.49
C GLU A 247 6.04 26.70 26.46
N ALA A 248 6.32 27.80 25.75
CA ALA A 248 5.39 28.90 25.54
C ALA A 248 4.12 28.47 24.78
N ILE A 249 4.24 27.66 23.71
CA ILE A 249 3.07 27.22 22.95
C ILE A 249 2.15 26.30 23.77
N TYR A 250 2.69 25.50 24.68
CA TYR A 250 1.92 24.57 25.50
C TYR A 250 1.53 25.12 26.89
N LYS A 251 1.85 26.39 27.17
CA LYS A 251 1.39 27.09 28.36
C LYS A 251 0.01 27.71 28.13
N SER A 252 -0.95 27.39 29.00
CA SER A 252 -2.33 27.89 28.92
C SER A 252 -2.43 29.41 29.07
N ASP A 253 -3.33 30.03 28.31
CA ASP A 253 -3.68 31.46 28.45
C ASP A 253 -4.74 31.68 29.56
N LYS A 254 -5.15 30.61 30.26
CA LYS A 254 -6.16 30.60 31.34
C LYS A 254 -7.48 31.29 30.95
N PRO A 255 -8.16 30.86 29.88
CA PRO A 255 -9.44 31.44 29.49
C PRO A 255 -10.51 31.19 30.58
N ILE A 256 -11.23 32.24 30.96
CA ILE A 256 -12.22 32.19 32.06
C ILE A 256 -13.68 32.29 31.54
N ASN A 257 -13.90 32.78 30.31
CA ASN A 257 -15.24 33.10 29.80
C ASN A 257 -15.56 32.39 28.47
N PHE A 258 -16.14 31.18 28.56
CA PHE A 258 -16.64 30.42 27.40
C PHE A 258 -18.10 29.99 27.56
N GLU A 259 -18.83 30.50 28.55
CA GLU A 259 -20.23 30.14 28.79
C GLU A 259 -21.15 30.51 27.62
N ALA A 260 -20.96 31.67 27.02
CA ALA A 260 -21.70 32.10 25.83
C ALA A 260 -21.45 31.20 24.60
N SER A 261 -20.28 30.55 24.52
CA SER A 261 -19.99 29.56 23.47
C SER A 261 -20.64 28.22 23.79
N LEU A 262 -20.66 27.81 25.07
CA LEU A 262 -21.28 26.58 25.52
C LEU A 262 -22.82 26.64 25.49
N SER A 263 -23.44 27.81 25.70
CA SER A 263 -24.89 27.97 25.70
C SER A 263 -25.54 27.60 24.36
N SER A 264 -24.79 27.74 23.25
CA SER A 264 -25.23 27.40 21.90
C SER A 264 -25.08 25.91 21.55
N ILE A 265 -24.47 25.10 22.44
CA ILE A 265 -24.23 23.68 22.23
C ILE A 265 -25.36 22.86 22.88
N THR A 266 -25.96 21.99 22.07
CA THR A 266 -26.99 21.05 22.53
C THR A 266 -26.34 19.75 23.02
N PRO A 267 -26.77 19.19 24.17
CA PRO A 267 -26.37 17.85 24.57
C PRO A 267 -26.78 16.81 23.52
N ARG A 268 -25.91 15.85 23.22
CA ARG A 268 -26.11 14.82 22.17
C ARG A 268 -25.83 13.40 22.64
N VAL A 269 -25.12 13.22 23.74
CA VAL A 269 -24.79 11.89 24.27
C VAL A 269 -25.92 11.42 25.19
N SER A 270 -26.55 10.30 24.87
CA SER A 270 -27.61 9.70 25.69
C SER A 270 -27.05 8.87 26.86
N PRO A 271 -27.87 8.53 27.86
CA PRO A 271 -27.48 7.60 28.93
C PRO A 271 -27.00 6.25 28.40
N GLU A 272 -27.67 5.68 27.39
CA GLU A 272 -27.32 4.38 26.78
C GLU A 272 -25.96 4.45 26.07
N MET A 273 -25.66 5.57 25.42
CA MET A 273 -24.34 5.81 24.82
C MET A 273 -23.25 5.87 25.90
N ASN A 274 -23.53 6.48 27.06
CA ASN A 274 -22.61 6.49 28.19
C ASN A 274 -22.41 5.09 28.80
N GLU A 275 -23.47 4.29 28.91
CA GLU A 275 -23.36 2.89 29.35
C GLU A 275 -22.47 2.06 28.41
N GLU A 276 -22.61 2.21 27.09
CA GLU A 276 -21.75 1.53 26.13
C GLU A 276 -20.27 1.96 26.27
N LEU A 277 -20.01 3.25 26.44
CA LEU A 277 -18.65 3.77 26.60
C LEU A 277 -17.98 3.28 27.88
N LEU A 278 -18.75 3.16 28.96
CA LEU A 278 -18.30 2.78 30.31
C LEU A 278 -18.32 1.28 30.60
N ALA A 279 -18.73 0.44 29.64
CA ALA A 279 -18.66 -1.01 29.78
C ALA A 279 -17.27 -1.47 30.23
N GLU A 280 -17.15 -2.60 30.91
CA GLU A 280 -15.84 -3.09 31.37
C GLU A 280 -14.84 -3.28 30.21
N PHE A 281 -13.59 -2.85 30.38
CA PHE A 281 -12.53 -3.03 29.38
C PHE A 281 -11.96 -4.45 29.43
N LYS A 282 -11.85 -5.10 28.26
CA LYS A 282 -11.43 -6.51 28.17
C LYS A 282 -10.10 -6.73 27.47
N ALA A 283 -9.43 -7.84 27.79
CA ALA A 283 -8.13 -8.20 27.21
C ALA A 283 -8.16 -8.32 25.68
N GLU A 284 -9.28 -8.75 25.09
CA GLU A 284 -9.40 -8.86 23.63
C GLU A 284 -9.32 -7.51 22.93
N GLU A 285 -9.78 -6.43 23.58
CA GLU A 285 -9.69 -5.06 23.04
C GLU A 285 -8.23 -4.61 22.91
N VAL A 286 -7.37 -5.02 23.84
CA VAL A 286 -5.93 -4.70 23.83
C VAL A 286 -5.24 -5.36 22.64
N TRP A 287 -5.47 -6.65 22.45
CA TRP A 287 -4.90 -7.38 21.31
C TRP A 287 -5.44 -6.87 19.97
N HIS A 288 -6.74 -6.57 19.92
CA HIS A 288 -7.37 -5.98 18.74
C HIS A 288 -6.76 -4.61 18.39
N ALA A 289 -6.53 -3.74 19.40
CA ALA A 289 -5.89 -2.45 19.22
C ALA A 289 -4.44 -2.60 18.68
N LEU A 290 -3.67 -3.57 19.20
CA LEU A 290 -2.31 -3.83 18.73
C LEU A 290 -2.29 -4.31 17.26
N LYS A 291 -3.21 -5.20 16.88
CA LYS A 291 -3.35 -5.67 15.48
C LYS A 291 -3.56 -4.52 14.51
N GLN A 292 -4.36 -3.52 14.88
CA GLN A 292 -4.63 -2.33 14.07
C GLN A 292 -3.42 -1.39 13.90
N MET A 293 -2.33 -1.55 14.67
CA MET A 293 -1.12 -0.72 14.54
C MET A 293 -0.20 -1.25 13.43
N HIS A 294 0.35 -0.34 12.62
CA HIS A 294 1.36 -0.72 11.62
C HIS A 294 2.66 -1.17 12.31
N PRO A 295 3.29 -2.31 11.93
CA PRO A 295 4.44 -2.87 12.64
C PRO A 295 5.64 -1.93 12.75
N THR A 296 5.91 -1.15 11.70
CA THR A 296 7.12 -0.31 11.58
C THR A 296 6.98 1.12 12.14
N LYS A 297 5.94 1.42 12.92
CA LYS A 297 5.80 2.77 13.51
C LYS A 297 6.96 3.04 14.48
N ALA A 298 7.46 4.28 14.47
CA ALA A 298 8.51 4.73 15.36
C ALA A 298 8.12 4.56 16.84
N PRO A 299 9.04 4.09 17.70
CA PRO A 299 8.82 3.92 19.13
C PRO A 299 8.73 5.27 19.86
N GLY A 300 8.26 5.22 21.10
CA GLY A 300 8.31 6.35 22.03
C GLY A 300 9.62 6.35 22.84
N PRO A 301 9.66 7.09 23.96
CA PRO A 301 10.78 7.09 24.90
C PRO A 301 11.25 5.71 25.39
N ASP A 302 10.34 4.74 25.49
CA ASP A 302 10.65 3.35 25.89
C ASP A 302 11.47 2.57 24.84
N GLY A 303 11.60 3.11 23.63
CA GLY A 303 12.29 2.44 22.52
C GLY A 303 11.55 1.24 21.95
N MET A 304 10.34 0.91 22.40
CA MET A 304 9.62 -0.30 21.98
C MET A 304 8.63 0.01 20.85
N SER A 305 8.76 -0.66 19.70
CA SER A 305 7.91 -0.46 18.53
C SER A 305 6.78 -1.50 18.43
N PRO A 306 5.71 -1.29 17.64
CA PRO A 306 4.61 -2.26 17.58
C PRO A 306 5.02 -3.65 17.09
N ILE A 307 6.08 -3.76 16.26
CA ILE A 307 6.60 -5.06 15.82
C ILE A 307 7.17 -5.88 16.98
N PHE A 308 7.81 -5.23 17.98
CA PHE A 308 8.31 -5.88 19.18
C PHE A 308 7.16 -6.56 19.95
N PHE A 309 6.09 -5.83 20.24
CA PHE A 309 4.92 -6.37 20.94
C PHE A 309 4.22 -7.48 20.14
N LYS A 310 4.15 -7.35 18.80
CA LYS A 310 3.53 -8.38 17.95
C LYS A 310 4.33 -9.68 17.90
N HIS A 311 5.66 -9.57 17.86
CA HIS A 311 6.55 -10.72 17.73
C HIS A 311 6.73 -11.45 19.07
N TYR A 312 6.89 -10.71 20.17
CA TYR A 312 7.11 -11.26 21.51
C TYR A 312 5.84 -11.29 22.37
N TRP A 313 4.65 -11.31 21.75
CA TRP A 313 3.38 -11.22 22.48
C TRP A 313 3.18 -12.33 23.51
N SER A 314 3.69 -13.53 23.25
CA SER A 314 3.65 -14.64 24.21
C SER A 314 4.42 -14.37 25.51
N ILE A 315 5.38 -13.45 25.47
CA ILE A 315 6.24 -13.08 26.60
C ILE A 315 5.76 -11.79 27.26
N VAL A 316 5.53 -10.72 26.48
CA VAL A 316 5.21 -9.38 27.02
C VAL A 316 3.71 -9.04 27.04
N GLY A 317 2.89 -9.90 26.44
CA GLY A 317 1.45 -9.71 26.31
C GLY A 317 0.71 -9.64 27.64
N PRO A 318 0.91 -10.59 28.58
CA PRO A 318 0.23 -10.57 29.88
C PRO A 318 0.45 -9.28 30.67
N GLU A 319 1.68 -8.79 30.74
CA GLU A 319 2.05 -7.56 31.45
C GLU A 319 1.51 -6.32 30.74
N ALA A 320 1.57 -6.29 29.40
CA ALA A 320 1.01 -5.20 28.62
C ALA A 320 -0.51 -5.10 28.79
N VAL A 321 -1.22 -6.24 28.77
CA VAL A 321 -2.67 -6.30 29.00
C VAL A 321 -3.01 -5.85 30.41
N SER A 322 -2.33 -6.39 31.43
CA SER A 322 -2.54 -6.02 32.83
C SER A 322 -2.35 -4.51 33.06
N CYS A 323 -1.27 -3.93 32.52
CA CYS A 323 -0.99 -2.51 32.60
C CYS A 323 -2.06 -1.63 31.94
N VAL A 324 -2.51 -2.01 30.74
CA VAL A 324 -3.56 -1.28 29.99
C VAL A 324 -4.90 -1.35 30.72
N LEU A 325 -5.31 -2.53 31.17
CA LEU A 325 -6.58 -2.73 31.86
C LEU A 325 -6.58 -2.05 33.24
N SER A 326 -5.50 -2.17 34.00
CA SER A 326 -5.34 -1.44 35.26
C SER A 326 -5.48 0.06 35.03
N SER A 327 -4.91 0.61 33.96
CA SER A 327 -5.00 2.05 33.67
C SER A 327 -6.42 2.50 33.30
N LEU A 328 -7.10 1.70 32.47
CA LEU A 328 -8.45 2.02 31.98
C LEU A 328 -9.55 1.82 33.04
N ASN A 329 -9.42 0.79 33.89
CA ASN A 329 -10.43 0.48 34.91
C ASN A 329 -10.23 1.29 36.19
N SER A 330 -8.99 1.65 36.55
CA SER A 330 -8.73 2.48 37.75
C SER A 330 -8.78 3.99 37.48
N GLY A 331 -8.71 4.41 36.21
CA GLY A 331 -8.60 5.82 35.82
C GLY A 331 -7.24 6.46 36.19
N ARG A 332 -6.20 5.65 36.45
CA ARG A 332 -4.85 6.13 36.81
C ARG A 332 -3.82 5.52 35.87
N MET A 333 -2.96 6.37 35.29
CA MET A 333 -1.88 5.93 34.40
C MET A 333 -0.51 6.28 35.00
N PRO A 334 0.45 5.34 35.04
CA PRO A 334 1.82 5.64 35.41
C PRO A 334 2.42 6.78 34.58
N CYS A 335 2.98 7.79 35.23
CA CYS A 335 3.50 9.02 34.58
C CYS A 335 4.52 8.72 33.46
N ARG A 336 5.40 7.74 33.65
CA ARG A 336 6.41 7.34 32.66
C ARG A 336 5.82 6.78 31.35
N LEU A 337 4.63 6.17 31.40
CA LEU A 337 3.98 5.68 30.18
C LEU A 337 3.55 6.82 29.26
N ASN A 338 3.31 8.00 29.83
CA ASN A 338 2.81 9.16 29.13
C ASN A 338 3.92 10.15 28.71
N GLU A 339 5.19 9.77 28.87
CA GLU A 339 6.32 10.49 28.30
C GLU A 339 6.27 10.42 26.76
N THR A 340 6.52 11.55 26.10
CA THR A 340 6.42 11.66 24.65
C THR A 340 7.57 12.48 24.09
N TYR A 341 8.18 12.00 23.01
CA TYR A 341 9.16 12.77 22.27
C TYR A 341 8.49 13.61 21.17
N ILE A 342 8.86 14.89 21.05
CA ILE A 342 8.47 15.76 19.94
C ILE A 342 9.57 15.70 18.88
N CYS A 343 9.30 15.03 17.77
CA CYS A 343 10.17 15.02 16.60
C CYS A 343 9.77 16.14 15.64
N LEU A 344 10.72 17.01 15.30
CA LEU A 344 10.51 18.09 14.33
C LEU A 344 10.71 17.61 12.90
N ILE A 345 9.75 17.93 12.03
CA ILE A 345 9.75 17.52 10.63
C ILE A 345 9.52 18.73 9.74
N PRO A 346 10.39 18.99 8.75
CA PRO A 346 10.21 20.10 7.84
C PRO A 346 8.86 20.07 7.09
N LYS A 347 8.13 21.20 7.07
CA LYS A 347 6.97 21.44 6.20
C LYS A 347 7.38 21.86 4.79
N VAL A 348 8.55 22.47 4.67
CA VAL A 348 9.11 23.06 3.45
C VAL A 348 10.54 22.55 3.22
N ILE A 349 11.04 22.73 2.00
CA ILE A 349 12.32 22.18 1.52
C ILE A 349 13.53 22.81 2.23
N SER A 350 13.38 24.00 2.83
CA SER A 350 14.38 24.67 3.66
C SER A 350 13.68 25.44 4.78
N PRO A 351 13.48 24.83 5.97
CA PRO A 351 12.80 25.49 7.09
C PRO A 351 13.73 26.53 7.72
N GLN A 352 13.26 27.77 7.86
CA GLN A 352 14.02 28.88 8.45
C GLN A 352 13.44 29.29 9.81
N LYS A 353 12.18 29.00 10.08
CA LYS A 353 11.53 29.29 11.37
C LYS A 353 11.09 28.01 12.06
N ILE A 354 10.97 28.01 13.39
CA ILE A 354 10.42 26.86 14.13
C ILE A 354 9.01 26.50 13.63
N THR A 355 8.24 27.50 13.17
CA THR A 355 6.92 27.32 12.56
C THR A 355 6.93 26.54 11.24
N ASP A 356 8.08 26.47 10.56
CA ASP A 356 8.28 25.69 9.33
C ASP A 356 8.43 24.19 9.62
N PHE A 357 8.49 23.81 10.90
CA PHE A 357 8.47 22.41 11.32
C PHE A 357 7.06 21.98 11.76
N ARG A 358 6.71 20.72 11.49
CA ARG A 358 5.60 20.00 12.13
C ARG A 358 6.17 19.25 13.34
N PRO A 359 5.67 19.54 14.56
CA PRO A 359 5.98 18.70 15.69
C PRO A 359 5.21 17.37 15.56
N ILE A 360 5.87 16.23 15.73
CA ILE A 360 5.23 14.91 15.77
C ILE A 360 5.55 14.24 17.10
N SER A 361 4.49 13.87 17.80
CA SER A 361 4.52 13.15 19.06
C SER A 361 4.82 11.66 18.86
N LEU A 362 5.95 11.21 19.37
CA LEU A 362 6.34 9.80 19.46
C LEU A 362 6.03 9.28 20.86
N CYS A 363 4.88 8.63 21.00
CA CYS A 363 4.42 8.07 22.29
C CYS A 363 4.82 6.59 22.45
N ASN A 364 4.92 6.14 23.70
CA ASN A 364 5.09 4.73 24.04
C ASN A 364 3.93 3.88 23.48
N VAL A 365 4.22 2.64 23.07
CA VAL A 365 3.21 1.76 22.45
C VAL A 365 2.11 1.40 23.42
N VAL A 366 2.42 1.19 24.70
CA VAL A 366 1.43 0.90 25.74
C VAL A 366 0.41 2.05 25.88
N TYR A 367 0.85 3.31 25.91
CA TYR A 367 -0.06 4.46 25.84
C TYR A 367 -0.88 4.49 24.55
N LYS A 368 -0.26 4.17 23.40
CA LYS A 368 -0.97 4.10 22.12
C LYS A 368 -2.08 3.03 22.15
N LEU A 369 -1.94 1.97 22.94
CA LEU A 369 -3.00 0.96 23.13
C LEU A 369 -4.18 1.56 23.91
N ILE A 370 -3.92 2.20 25.06
CA ILE A 370 -4.94 2.87 25.88
C ILE A 370 -5.73 3.88 25.03
N SER A 371 -5.04 4.83 24.38
CA SER A 371 -5.72 5.86 23.58
C SER A 371 -6.45 5.28 22.36
N LYS A 372 -5.96 4.17 21.79
CA LYS A 372 -6.63 3.49 20.68
C LYS A 372 -7.91 2.77 21.10
N ILE A 373 -7.94 2.15 22.29
CA ILE A 373 -9.13 1.49 22.83
C ILE A 373 -10.23 2.54 23.09
N LEU A 374 -9.89 3.65 23.77
CA LEU A 374 -10.81 4.76 24.00
C LEU A 374 -11.36 5.32 22.68
N ALA A 375 -10.50 5.54 21.68
CA ALA A 375 -10.93 6.00 20.35
C ALA A 375 -11.82 4.98 19.62
N ASN A 376 -11.58 3.68 19.79
CA ASN A 376 -12.39 2.64 19.16
C ASN A 376 -13.80 2.56 19.76
N ARG A 377 -13.96 2.84 21.06
CA ARG A 377 -15.27 2.97 21.70
C ARG A 377 -15.98 4.26 21.32
N LEU A 378 -15.28 5.40 21.37
CA LEU A 378 -15.84 6.70 20.97
C LEU A 378 -16.38 6.68 19.53
N LYS A 379 -15.69 5.99 18.62
CA LYS A 379 -16.13 5.85 17.22
C LYS A 379 -17.52 5.24 17.04
N ARG A 380 -17.99 4.41 17.98
CA ARG A 380 -19.30 3.75 17.85
C ARG A 380 -20.44 4.75 18.04
N VAL A 381 -20.22 5.74 18.90
CA VAL A 381 -21.18 6.80 19.21
C VAL A 381 -20.93 8.09 18.43
N LEU A 382 -19.74 8.24 17.84
CA LEU A 382 -19.26 9.49 17.25
C LEU A 382 -20.24 10.06 16.21
N ASP A 383 -20.79 9.22 15.33
CA ASP A 383 -21.70 9.65 14.24
C ASP A 383 -22.96 10.36 14.75
N ALA A 384 -23.47 10.01 15.94
CA ALA A 384 -24.63 10.65 16.56
C ALA A 384 -24.28 11.94 17.32
N VAL A 385 -23.00 12.11 17.68
CA VAL A 385 -22.51 13.26 18.46
C VAL A 385 -22.08 14.43 17.57
N ILE A 386 -21.55 14.15 16.36
CA ILE A 386 -21.01 15.17 15.46
C ILE A 386 -21.93 15.48 14.28
N ASN A 387 -21.94 16.75 13.85
CA ASN A 387 -22.76 17.22 12.74
C ASN A 387 -22.37 16.53 11.42
N GLU A 388 -23.33 16.23 10.53
CA GLU A 388 -23.11 15.59 9.22
C GLU A 388 -22.09 16.30 8.32
N SER A 389 -21.95 17.62 8.45
CA SER A 389 -20.95 18.42 7.74
C SER A 389 -19.50 18.17 8.20
N GLN A 390 -19.29 17.52 9.34
CA GLN A 390 -17.97 17.12 9.83
C GLN A 390 -17.58 15.75 9.25
N SER A 391 -16.74 15.77 8.21
CA SER A 391 -16.37 14.57 7.43
C SER A 391 -14.97 14.03 7.73
N ALA A 392 -14.11 14.80 8.39
CA ALA A 392 -12.73 14.39 8.66
C ALA A 392 -12.64 13.44 9.87
N PHE A 393 -11.91 12.34 9.71
CA PHE A 393 -11.65 11.33 10.75
C PHE A 393 -12.86 10.52 11.25
N VAL A 394 -14.00 10.61 10.53
CA VAL A 394 -15.22 9.86 10.84
C VAL A 394 -15.36 8.68 9.87
N PRO A 395 -15.50 7.43 10.37
CA PRO A 395 -15.74 6.27 9.50
C PRO A 395 -16.98 6.49 8.61
N GLY A 396 -16.91 6.10 7.33
CA GLY A 396 -18.04 6.22 6.39
C GLY A 396 -18.23 7.60 5.74
N ARG A 397 -17.72 8.68 6.35
CA ARG A 397 -17.73 10.04 5.76
C ARG A 397 -16.47 10.29 4.94
N LEU A 398 -16.61 10.95 3.79
CA LEU A 398 -15.49 11.25 2.90
C LEU A 398 -15.28 12.76 2.84
N ILE A 399 -14.02 13.21 2.97
CA ILE A 399 -13.69 14.64 2.82
C ILE A 399 -14.03 15.18 1.42
N THR A 400 -14.15 14.32 0.42
CA THR A 400 -14.64 14.66 -0.93
C THR A 400 -16.06 15.19 -0.91
N ASP A 401 -16.89 14.75 0.04
CA ASP A 401 -18.29 15.16 0.13
C ASP A 401 -18.38 16.65 0.46
N ASN A 402 -17.58 17.10 1.43
CA ASN A 402 -17.49 18.51 1.80
C ASN A 402 -16.96 19.36 0.64
N ALA A 403 -16.01 18.84 -0.14
CA ALA A 403 -15.49 19.55 -1.30
C ALA A 403 -16.54 19.69 -2.41
N LEU A 404 -17.33 18.64 -2.67
CA LEU A 404 -18.44 18.69 -3.62
C LEU A 404 -19.50 19.70 -3.17
N VAL A 405 -19.93 19.64 -1.91
CA VAL A 405 -20.92 20.59 -1.35
C VAL A 405 -20.40 22.03 -1.40
N ALA A 406 -19.14 22.27 -1.03
CA ALA A 406 -18.54 23.60 -1.11
C ALA A 406 -18.47 24.11 -2.55
N PHE A 407 -18.10 23.25 -3.51
CA PHE A 407 -18.08 23.60 -4.92
C PHE A 407 -19.47 23.91 -5.46
N GLU A 408 -20.49 23.11 -5.10
CA GLU A 408 -21.88 23.37 -5.48
C GLU A 408 -22.42 24.68 -4.89
N THR A 409 -22.04 24.98 -3.66
CA THR A 409 -22.40 26.23 -2.97
C THR A 409 -21.78 27.43 -3.67
N MET A 410 -20.48 27.38 -3.98
CA MET A 410 -19.80 28.45 -4.73
C MET A 410 -20.37 28.62 -6.13
N HIS A 411 -20.71 27.52 -6.81
CA HIS A 411 -21.38 27.57 -8.10
C HIS A 411 -22.75 28.23 -8.01
N CYS A 412 -23.52 27.99 -6.94
CA CYS A 412 -24.79 28.66 -6.71
C CYS A 412 -24.62 30.17 -6.46
N ILE A 413 -23.66 30.55 -5.61
CA ILE A 413 -23.31 31.96 -5.34
C ILE A 413 -22.93 32.67 -6.65
N ASN A 414 -22.04 32.08 -7.44
CA ASN A 414 -21.60 32.65 -8.73
C ASN A 414 -22.72 32.79 -9.77
N GLN A 415 -23.80 32.00 -9.65
CA GLN A 415 -24.96 32.12 -10.54
C GLN A 415 -25.98 33.16 -10.07
N ARG A 416 -25.98 33.54 -8.80
CA ARG A 416 -26.85 34.59 -8.26
C ARG A 416 -26.19 35.96 -8.42
N THR A 417 -26.16 36.46 -9.65
CA THR A 417 -25.58 37.77 -10.01
C THR A 417 -26.60 38.93 -9.99
N LYS A 418 -27.89 38.64 -9.73
CA LYS A 418 -29.00 39.62 -9.70
C LYS A 418 -30.01 39.23 -8.61
N GLY A 419 -30.57 40.21 -7.89
CA GLY A 419 -31.59 40.01 -6.85
C GLY A 419 -31.45 40.98 -5.68
N LYS A 420 -32.43 41.00 -4.75
CA LYS A 420 -32.38 41.81 -3.52
C LYS A 420 -31.62 41.13 -2.37
N GLU A 421 -31.35 39.82 -2.49
CA GLU A 421 -30.64 39.02 -1.50
C GLU A 421 -29.21 38.73 -1.98
N ALA A 422 -28.22 38.95 -1.11
CA ALA A 422 -26.82 38.63 -1.36
C ALA A 422 -26.40 37.37 -0.59
N LEU A 423 -25.65 36.49 -1.25
CA LEU A 423 -25.05 35.32 -0.62
C LEU A 423 -23.54 35.54 -0.46
N MET A 424 -23.01 35.27 0.73
CA MET A 424 -21.60 35.40 1.06
C MET A 424 -21.07 34.07 1.60
N ALA A 425 -19.84 33.71 1.23
CA ALA A 425 -19.13 32.59 1.82
C ALA A 425 -17.99 33.09 2.71
N ILE A 426 -17.91 32.55 3.93
CA ILE A 426 -16.89 32.90 4.92
C ILE A 426 -15.93 31.71 5.06
N LYS A 427 -14.63 31.95 4.82
CA LYS A 427 -13.57 30.96 5.04
C LYS A 427 -12.81 31.31 6.31
N LEU A 428 -12.97 30.49 7.34
CA LEU A 428 -12.25 30.63 8.62
C LEU A 428 -11.05 29.66 8.63
N ASP A 429 -9.88 30.15 9.04
CA ASP A 429 -8.68 29.33 9.24
C ASP A 429 -8.20 29.47 10.70
N MET A 430 -7.90 28.33 11.34
CA MET A 430 -7.52 28.30 12.75
C MET A 430 -6.03 27.98 12.87
N SER A 431 -5.26 28.89 13.46
CA SER A 431 -3.82 28.71 13.61
C SER A 431 -3.47 27.66 14.67
N LYS A 432 -2.65 26.67 14.30
CA LYS A 432 -2.04 25.67 15.20
C LYS A 432 -3.06 24.99 16.16
N VAL A 433 -4.20 24.58 15.61
CA VAL A 433 -5.37 24.09 16.37
C VAL A 433 -5.02 23.06 17.43
N TYR A 434 -4.24 22.03 17.08
CA TYR A 434 -3.87 20.99 18.04
C TYR A 434 -2.97 21.50 19.17
N ASP A 435 -2.09 22.47 18.91
CA ASP A 435 -1.14 22.96 19.92
C ASP A 435 -1.79 23.95 20.90
N ARG A 436 -2.88 24.62 20.48
CA ARG A 436 -3.54 25.70 21.23
C ARG A 436 -4.86 25.31 21.90
N VAL A 437 -5.26 24.04 21.86
CA VAL A 437 -6.51 23.60 22.52
C VAL A 437 -6.39 23.75 24.03
N GLU A 438 -7.21 24.62 24.61
CA GLU A 438 -7.30 24.82 26.06
C GLU A 438 -8.02 23.63 26.73
N TRP A 439 -7.35 22.99 27.68
CA TRP A 439 -7.85 21.76 28.31
C TRP A 439 -9.13 21.98 29.12
N VAL A 440 -9.22 23.12 29.81
CA VAL A 440 -10.41 23.52 30.57
C VAL A 440 -11.63 23.64 29.65
N PHE A 441 -11.44 24.19 28.45
CA PHE A 441 -12.51 24.29 27.46
C PHE A 441 -12.90 22.92 26.89
N LEU A 442 -11.92 22.05 26.60
CA LEU A 442 -12.17 20.69 26.13
C LEU A 442 -13.00 19.89 27.14
N GLU A 443 -12.67 19.99 28.43
CA GLU A 443 -13.38 19.34 29.52
C GLU A 443 -14.81 19.87 29.66
N ALA A 444 -14.99 21.19 29.67
CA ALA A 444 -16.30 21.84 29.72
C ALA A 444 -17.19 21.49 28.52
N MET A 445 -16.60 21.37 27.31
CA MET A 445 -17.31 20.94 26.10
C MET A 445 -17.79 19.49 26.22
N MET A 446 -16.95 18.56 26.70
CA MET A 446 -17.35 17.17 26.90
C MET A 446 -18.49 17.04 27.92
N ARG A 447 -18.45 17.82 29.02
CA ARG A 447 -19.58 17.91 29.97
C ARG A 447 -20.84 18.42 29.31
N LYS A 448 -20.75 19.52 28.55
CA LYS A 448 -21.91 20.14 27.89
C LYS A 448 -22.55 19.23 26.83
N ILE A 449 -21.75 18.43 26.13
CA ILE A 449 -22.22 17.45 25.14
C ILE A 449 -22.92 16.24 25.79
N GLY A 450 -22.65 15.97 27.07
CA GLY A 450 -23.33 14.93 27.86
C GLY A 450 -22.48 13.69 28.17
N PHE A 451 -21.15 13.74 28.03
CA PHE A 451 -20.29 12.61 28.42
C PHE A 451 -20.24 12.46 29.95
N HIS A 452 -20.28 11.21 30.42
CA HIS A 452 -20.19 10.89 31.85
C HIS A 452 -18.81 11.24 32.46
N GLU A 453 -18.77 11.70 33.72
CA GLU A 453 -17.53 12.15 34.39
C GLU A 453 -16.40 11.11 34.41
N LYS A 454 -16.73 9.82 34.59
CA LYS A 454 -15.75 8.71 34.46
C LYS A 454 -15.09 8.68 33.08
N TRP A 455 -15.86 8.87 32.01
CA TRP A 455 -15.33 8.89 30.64
C TRP A 455 -14.45 10.12 30.41
N ILE A 456 -14.92 11.29 30.88
CA ILE A 456 -14.16 12.54 30.85
C ILE A 456 -12.82 12.36 31.56
N THR A 457 -12.82 11.75 32.75
CA THR A 457 -11.61 11.47 33.54
C THR A 457 -10.61 10.60 32.75
N LEU A 458 -11.07 9.57 32.03
CA LEU A 458 -10.20 8.73 31.21
C LEU A 458 -9.56 9.50 30.03
N ILE A 459 -10.33 10.36 29.37
CA ILE A 459 -9.82 11.22 28.28
C ILE A 459 -8.83 12.25 28.84
N MET A 460 -9.19 12.92 29.93
CA MET A 460 -8.36 13.93 30.56
C MET A 460 -7.10 13.32 31.19
N MET A 461 -7.14 12.08 31.68
CA MET A 461 -5.95 11.35 32.10
C MET A 461 -4.94 11.21 30.94
N CYS A 462 -5.39 10.88 29.72
CA CYS A 462 -4.51 10.82 28.56
C CYS A 462 -3.92 12.18 28.16
N VAL A 463 -4.71 13.24 28.30
CA VAL A 463 -4.37 14.60 27.85
C VAL A 463 -3.50 15.35 28.86
N THR A 464 -3.80 15.27 30.16
CA THR A 464 -3.20 16.12 31.19
C THR A 464 -1.92 15.56 31.81
N THR A 465 -1.74 14.23 31.81
CA THR A 465 -0.58 13.59 32.46
C THR A 465 0.66 13.49 31.56
N VAL A 466 0.63 14.15 30.40
CA VAL A 466 1.72 14.11 29.41
C VAL A 466 2.92 14.93 29.88
N SER A 467 4.12 14.46 29.53
CA SER A 467 5.32 15.30 29.49
C SER A 467 6.02 15.16 28.14
N TYR A 468 6.55 16.27 27.63
CA TYR A 468 7.25 16.33 26.34
C TYR A 468 8.75 16.57 26.50
N SER A 469 9.54 15.91 25.67
CA SER A 469 10.93 16.29 25.40
C SER A 469 11.12 16.44 23.90
N VAL A 470 11.83 17.48 23.46
CA VAL A 470 12.02 17.75 22.03
C VAL A 470 13.23 16.97 21.54
N LEU A 471 13.09 16.22 20.45
CA LEU A 471 14.20 15.52 19.82
C LEU A 471 14.95 16.47 18.89
N ILE A 472 16.11 16.93 19.35
CA ILE A 472 17.04 17.77 18.59
C ILE A 472 18.24 16.89 18.24
N ASN A 473 18.47 16.68 16.94
CA ASN A 473 19.54 15.82 16.43
C ASN A 473 19.58 14.38 16.97
N GLY A 474 18.42 13.87 17.42
CA GLY A 474 18.29 12.51 17.94
C GLY A 474 18.42 12.40 19.46
N GLU A 475 18.72 13.50 20.14
CA GLU A 475 18.80 13.56 21.61
C GLU A 475 17.56 14.27 22.18
N PRO A 476 16.96 13.76 23.27
CA PRO A 476 15.87 14.44 23.95
C PRO A 476 16.41 15.64 24.75
N LYS A 477 15.84 16.81 24.49
CA LYS A 477 16.17 18.07 25.17
C LYS A 477 14.93 18.65 25.85
N GLY A 478 15.15 19.25 27.03
CA GLY A 478 14.10 19.81 27.88
C GLY A 478 13.13 18.77 28.48
N LYS A 479 12.27 19.25 29.39
CA LYS A 479 11.15 18.50 29.95
C LYS A 479 9.97 19.44 30.15
N ILE A 480 9.11 19.52 29.14
CA ILE A 480 7.96 20.42 29.11
C ILE A 480 6.76 19.71 29.73
N THR A 481 6.17 20.33 30.75
CA THR A 481 4.88 19.89 31.32
C THR A 481 3.79 20.83 30.77
N PRO A 482 3.05 20.42 29.75
CA PRO A 482 2.07 21.28 29.10
C PRO A 482 0.85 21.53 30.01
N SER A 483 0.17 22.64 29.77
CA SER A 483 -1.14 22.97 30.36
C SER A 483 -2.23 23.20 29.30
N ARG A 484 -1.85 23.12 28.01
CA ARG A 484 -2.74 23.12 26.85
C ARG A 484 -2.17 22.30 25.70
N GLY A 485 -2.97 22.07 24.66
CA GLY A 485 -2.58 21.40 23.43
C GLY A 485 -2.75 19.87 23.45
N LEU A 486 -2.70 19.26 22.27
CA LEU A 486 -2.94 17.84 22.01
C LEU A 486 -1.79 17.25 21.19
N ARG A 487 -1.54 15.95 21.36
CA ARG A 487 -0.46 15.22 20.68
C ARG A 487 -0.68 15.12 19.17
N GLN A 488 0.35 15.38 18.38
CA GLN A 488 0.30 15.30 16.92
C GLN A 488 0.84 13.95 16.42
N GLY A 489 0.00 13.13 15.80
CA GLY A 489 0.39 11.84 15.23
C GLY A 489 0.35 11.83 13.70
N ARG A 490 1.44 11.40 13.04
CA ARG A 490 1.50 11.21 11.58
C ARG A 490 0.57 10.09 11.10
N GLU A 491 -0.34 10.39 10.18
CA GLU A 491 -1.21 9.37 9.58
C GLU A 491 -0.87 9.00 8.12
N ILE A 492 -0.42 9.90 7.23
CA ILE A 492 -0.56 9.66 5.76
C ILE A 492 0.67 10.03 4.91
N LEU A 493 1.80 10.41 5.50
CA LEU A 493 2.85 11.13 4.73
C LEU A 493 3.62 10.32 3.66
N ILE A 494 3.35 9.02 3.44
CA ILE A 494 3.95 8.22 2.35
C ILE A 494 2.90 7.29 1.68
N LYS A 495 1.65 7.72 1.46
CA LYS A 495 0.71 6.99 0.59
C LYS A 495 0.90 7.29 -0.92
N ALA A 496 2.14 7.15 -1.41
CA ALA A 496 2.46 7.00 -2.85
C ALA A 496 2.30 8.24 -3.75
N VAL A 497 3.19 9.21 -3.52
CA VAL A 497 3.21 10.61 -4.00
C VAL A 497 2.93 10.82 -5.51
N ALA A 498 3.33 9.93 -6.43
CA ALA A 498 3.15 10.24 -7.86
C ALA A 498 1.73 9.94 -8.42
N GLN A 499 1.02 8.91 -7.92
CA GLN A 499 -0.34 8.56 -8.38
C GLN A 499 -1.44 9.03 -7.41
N ALA A 500 -1.11 9.23 -6.14
CA ALA A 500 -2.08 9.66 -5.13
C ALA A 500 -2.40 11.16 -5.18
N MET A 501 -1.46 12.00 -5.65
CA MET A 501 -1.66 13.46 -5.74
C MET A 501 -2.91 13.86 -6.55
N PRO A 502 -3.13 13.35 -7.76
CA PRO A 502 -4.36 13.67 -8.49
C PRO A 502 -5.59 12.91 -7.97
N THR A 503 -5.45 11.88 -7.12
CA THR A 503 -6.58 11.00 -6.73
C THR A 503 -7.71 11.76 -6.04
N TYR A 504 -7.38 12.75 -5.21
CA TYR A 504 -8.38 13.59 -4.57
C TYR A 504 -9.17 14.42 -5.60
N THR A 505 -8.47 15.14 -6.47
CA THR A 505 -9.07 15.92 -7.56
C THR A 505 -9.87 15.03 -8.51
N MET A 506 -9.31 13.88 -8.91
CA MET A 506 -9.96 12.87 -9.76
C MET A 506 -11.18 12.21 -9.12
N SER A 507 -11.34 12.29 -7.80
CA SER A 507 -12.53 11.77 -7.13
C SER A 507 -13.69 12.74 -7.11
N CYS A 508 -13.45 14.03 -7.41
CA CYS A 508 -14.47 15.08 -7.45
C CYS A 508 -14.69 15.60 -8.87
N PHE A 509 -13.67 15.56 -9.73
CA PHE A 509 -13.67 16.19 -11.04
C PHE A 509 -13.12 15.26 -12.14
N LYS A 510 -13.68 15.36 -13.34
CA LYS A 510 -13.19 14.69 -14.55
C LYS A 510 -12.07 15.52 -15.16
N LEU A 511 -10.83 15.11 -14.99
CA LEU A 511 -9.67 15.80 -15.55
C LEU A 511 -9.75 15.87 -17.08
N PRO A 512 -9.23 16.94 -17.70
CA PRO A 512 -9.09 17.01 -19.16
C PRO A 512 -8.26 15.84 -19.71
N ASP A 513 -8.69 15.28 -20.83
CA ASP A 513 -8.00 14.17 -21.49
C ASP A 513 -6.54 14.53 -21.85
N THR A 514 -6.28 15.79 -22.19
CA THR A 514 -4.93 16.33 -22.47
C THR A 514 -4.03 16.22 -21.24
N LEU A 515 -4.51 16.67 -20.08
CA LEU A 515 -3.80 16.57 -18.81
C LEU A 515 -3.53 15.11 -18.42
N CYS A 516 -4.51 14.22 -18.60
CA CYS A 516 -4.31 12.78 -18.38
C CYS A 516 -3.21 12.20 -19.27
N LYS A 517 -3.15 12.59 -20.55
CA LYS A 517 -2.10 12.18 -21.50
C LYS A 517 -0.72 12.71 -21.09
N GLU A 518 -0.63 13.97 -20.67
CA GLU A 518 0.62 14.59 -20.19
C GLU A 518 1.15 13.89 -18.94
N LEU A 519 0.28 13.64 -17.95
CA LEU A 519 0.65 12.93 -16.71
C LEU A 519 1.07 11.48 -16.99
N ASN A 520 0.32 10.74 -17.81
CA ASN A 520 0.70 9.40 -18.26
C ASN A 520 2.08 9.41 -18.97
N SER A 521 2.35 10.43 -19.80
CA SER A 521 3.64 10.60 -20.49
C SER A 521 4.79 10.88 -19.51
N LEU A 522 4.58 11.75 -18.53
CA LEU A 522 5.56 12.02 -17.46
C LEU A 522 5.87 10.76 -16.64
N MET A 523 4.85 9.98 -16.29
CA MET A 523 5.03 8.71 -15.59
C MET A 523 5.77 7.67 -16.44
N GLY A 524 5.49 7.62 -17.74
CA GLY A 524 6.23 6.79 -18.69
C GLY A 524 7.70 7.19 -18.83
N LYS A 525 7.98 8.49 -18.93
CA LYS A 525 9.35 9.02 -18.94
C LYS A 525 10.08 8.67 -17.63
N PHE A 526 9.44 8.87 -16.49
CA PHE A 526 10.01 8.52 -15.18
C PHE A 526 10.30 7.02 -15.05
N TRP A 527 9.42 6.15 -15.54
CA TRP A 527 9.65 4.70 -15.49
C TRP A 527 10.86 4.25 -16.33
N TRP A 528 11.06 4.85 -17.49
CA TRP A 528 12.17 4.50 -18.39
C TRP A 528 13.49 5.25 -18.10
N VAL A 529 13.45 6.35 -17.33
CA VAL A 529 14.60 7.21 -17.03
C VAL A 529 15.07 7.00 -15.59
N GLN A 530 16.33 6.57 -15.42
CA GLN A 530 16.96 6.37 -14.09
C GLN A 530 17.95 7.47 -13.68
N LYS A 531 18.25 8.46 -14.56
CA LYS A 531 19.12 9.63 -14.31
C LYS A 531 18.69 10.83 -15.19
N ASP A 532 18.70 12.04 -14.64
CA ASP A 532 18.08 13.26 -15.21
C ASP A 532 18.60 13.79 -16.56
N LYS A 533 19.50 13.10 -17.28
CA LYS A 533 20.05 13.58 -18.55
C LYS A 533 20.23 12.54 -19.67
N GLU A 534 19.83 11.28 -19.48
CA GLU A 534 19.89 10.28 -20.57
C GLU A 534 18.51 10.06 -21.19
N ARG A 535 18.37 10.33 -22.50
CA ARG A 535 17.21 9.84 -23.28
C ARG A 535 17.32 8.32 -23.40
N LYS A 536 16.77 7.58 -22.42
CA LYS A 536 16.61 6.12 -22.54
C LYS A 536 15.39 5.77 -23.35
N MET A 537 15.55 4.76 -24.21
CA MET A 537 14.54 4.30 -25.14
C MET A 537 13.38 3.60 -24.40
N ALA A 538 12.14 4.01 -24.69
CA ALA A 538 10.96 3.30 -24.22
C ALA A 538 10.81 1.98 -24.99
N TRP A 539 10.95 0.85 -24.29
CA TRP A 539 10.86 -0.47 -24.92
C TRP A 539 9.42 -0.92 -25.14
N VAL A 540 8.49 -0.43 -24.31
CA VAL A 540 7.05 -0.73 -24.35
C VAL A 540 6.25 0.56 -24.17
N SER A 541 5.15 0.71 -24.91
CA SER A 541 4.25 1.85 -24.78
C SER A 541 3.56 1.88 -23.40
N TRP A 542 3.23 3.07 -22.91
CA TRP A 542 2.53 3.21 -21.61
C TRP A 542 1.21 2.43 -21.57
N GLU A 543 0.47 2.42 -22.67
CA GLU A 543 -0.78 1.63 -22.81
C GLU A 543 -0.54 0.14 -22.53
N LYS A 544 0.50 -0.45 -23.14
CA LYS A 544 0.87 -1.86 -22.92
C LYS A 544 1.40 -2.13 -21.50
N LEU A 545 1.96 -1.12 -20.83
CA LEU A 545 2.35 -1.22 -19.42
C LEU A 545 1.16 -1.18 -18.46
N CYS A 546 0.06 -0.52 -18.85
CA CYS A 546 -1.19 -0.44 -18.08
C CYS A 546 -2.04 -1.72 -18.14
N ILE A 547 -1.77 -2.60 -19.10
CA ILE A 547 -2.41 -3.93 -19.18
C ILE A 547 -2.18 -4.69 -17.86
N PRO A 548 -3.17 -5.43 -17.33
CA PRO A 548 -3.03 -6.24 -16.14
C PRO A 548 -1.83 -7.20 -16.22
N LYS A 549 -1.20 -7.46 -15.07
CA LYS A 549 -0.06 -8.41 -14.98
C LYS A 549 -0.38 -9.80 -15.53
N VAL A 550 -1.62 -10.27 -15.33
CA VAL A 550 -2.11 -11.57 -15.80
C VAL A 550 -2.27 -11.65 -17.32
N GLU A 551 -2.35 -10.52 -18.00
CA GLU A 551 -2.41 -10.39 -19.47
C GLU A 551 -1.06 -9.93 -20.06
N GLY A 552 -0.02 -9.88 -19.22
CA GLY A 552 1.34 -9.60 -19.64
C GLY A 552 1.75 -8.13 -19.63
N GLY A 553 0.97 -7.23 -19.04
CA GLY A 553 1.43 -5.87 -18.72
C GLY A 553 2.08 -5.76 -17.33
N LEU A 554 2.24 -4.54 -16.82
CA LEU A 554 2.76 -4.28 -15.46
C LEU A 554 1.69 -3.85 -14.46
N GLY A 555 0.46 -3.62 -14.93
CA GLY A 555 -0.67 -3.19 -14.10
C GLY A 555 -0.55 -1.74 -13.61
N PHE A 556 0.12 -0.86 -14.37
CA PHE A 556 -0.01 0.58 -14.14
C PHE A 556 -1.45 1.04 -14.41
N ARG A 557 -1.86 2.13 -13.77
CA ARG A 557 -3.20 2.68 -13.95
C ARG A 557 -3.18 3.72 -15.06
N ASP A 558 -4.04 3.54 -16.04
CA ASP A 558 -4.42 4.61 -16.96
C ASP A 558 -5.21 5.67 -16.18
N LEU A 559 -4.72 6.91 -16.17
CA LEU A 559 -5.33 7.97 -15.37
C LEU A 559 -6.74 8.34 -15.82
N LYS A 560 -7.08 8.20 -17.12
CA LYS A 560 -8.43 8.50 -17.62
C LYS A 560 -9.44 7.47 -17.11
N ALA A 561 -9.13 6.17 -17.27
CA ALA A 561 -9.95 5.08 -16.72
C ALA A 561 -10.04 5.14 -15.19
N PHE A 562 -8.93 5.49 -14.52
CA PHE A 562 -8.88 5.61 -13.07
C PHE A 562 -9.71 6.80 -12.54
N ASN A 563 -9.67 7.95 -13.22
CA ASN A 563 -10.52 9.09 -12.89
C ASN A 563 -12.01 8.76 -13.04
N LEU A 564 -12.41 8.13 -14.14
CA LEU A 564 -13.80 7.68 -14.34
C LEU A 564 -14.23 6.68 -13.25
N ALA A 565 -13.38 5.74 -12.86
CA ALA A 565 -13.68 4.78 -11.80
C ALA A 565 -13.87 5.42 -10.42
N LEU A 566 -13.11 6.49 -10.11
CA LEU A 566 -13.26 7.25 -8.87
C LEU A 566 -14.54 8.09 -8.85
N LEU A 567 -14.90 8.71 -9.98
CA LEU A 567 -16.16 9.44 -10.11
C LEU A 567 -17.38 8.51 -10.09
N ALA A 568 -17.28 7.34 -10.73
CA ALA A 568 -18.31 6.30 -10.69
C ALA A 568 -18.56 5.80 -9.26
N LYS A 569 -17.55 5.86 -8.38
CA LYS A 569 -17.73 5.58 -6.95
C LYS A 569 -18.67 6.58 -6.29
N GLN A 570 -18.58 7.87 -6.64
CA GLN A 570 -19.47 8.91 -6.11
C GLN A 570 -20.90 8.70 -6.61
N TRP A 571 -21.06 8.42 -7.91
CA TRP A 571 -22.35 8.05 -8.49
C TRP A 571 -22.98 6.84 -7.78
N TRP A 572 -22.22 5.75 -7.61
CA TRP A 572 -22.66 4.55 -6.90
C TRP A 572 -23.05 4.84 -5.44
N ARG A 573 -22.26 5.67 -4.74
CA ARG A 573 -22.53 6.08 -3.36
C ARG A 573 -23.83 6.87 -3.26
N MET A 574 -24.11 7.77 -4.20
CA MET A 574 -25.37 8.52 -4.23
C MET A 574 -26.59 7.61 -4.37
N GLN A 575 -26.48 6.51 -5.13
CA GLN A 575 -27.57 5.54 -5.27
C GLN A 575 -27.77 4.70 -4.00
N LYS A 576 -26.70 4.42 -3.24
CA LYS A 576 -26.74 3.55 -2.04
C LYS A 576 -26.92 4.27 -0.71
N HIS A 577 -26.64 5.58 -0.66
CA HIS A 577 -26.69 6.37 0.56
C HIS A 577 -27.51 7.66 0.33
N PRO A 578 -28.85 7.55 0.23
CA PRO A 578 -29.73 8.69 -0.01
C PRO A 578 -29.67 9.73 1.12
N ASN A 579 -29.32 9.31 2.33
CA ASN A 579 -29.21 10.19 3.49
C ASN A 579 -27.89 10.98 3.54
N SER A 580 -27.00 10.82 2.56
CA SER A 580 -25.75 11.59 2.55
C SER A 580 -26.01 13.05 2.13
N LEU A 581 -25.33 14.00 2.78
CA LEU A 581 -25.45 15.43 2.47
C LEU A 581 -25.26 15.76 0.98
N VAL A 582 -24.29 15.09 0.33
CA VAL A 582 -24.05 15.24 -1.12
C VAL A 582 -25.24 14.77 -1.94
N HIS A 583 -25.86 13.63 -1.59
CA HIS A 583 -27.07 13.17 -2.25
C HIS A 583 -28.19 14.19 -2.07
N ILE A 584 -28.44 14.66 -0.85
CA ILE A 584 -29.51 15.62 -0.55
C ILE A 584 -29.34 16.90 -1.36
N VAL A 585 -28.13 17.48 -1.38
CA VAL A 585 -27.82 18.71 -2.13
C VAL A 585 -27.93 18.50 -3.63
N LEU A 586 -27.35 17.42 -4.19
CA LEU A 586 -27.40 17.17 -5.63
C LEU A 586 -28.81 16.77 -6.09
N LYS A 587 -29.56 16.01 -5.29
CA LYS A 587 -30.95 15.65 -5.57
C LYS A 587 -31.81 16.90 -5.65
N ALA A 588 -31.77 17.75 -4.62
CA ALA A 588 -32.53 18.99 -4.59
C ALA A 588 -32.25 19.90 -5.80
N LYS A 589 -31.02 19.87 -6.34
CA LYS A 589 -30.60 20.75 -7.44
C LYS A 589 -30.78 20.17 -8.84
N TYR A 590 -30.53 18.87 -9.04
CA TYR A 590 -30.40 18.25 -10.36
C TYR A 590 -31.45 17.19 -10.67
N PHE A 591 -32.05 16.55 -9.66
CA PHE A 591 -33.02 15.46 -9.85
C PHE A 591 -34.04 15.44 -8.71
N SER A 592 -34.72 16.57 -8.48
CA SER A 592 -35.63 16.74 -7.34
C SER A 592 -36.81 15.77 -7.36
N ASN A 593 -37.29 15.43 -8.57
CA ASN A 593 -38.48 14.62 -8.80
C ASN A 593 -38.16 13.24 -9.42
N SER A 594 -36.89 12.84 -9.48
CA SER A 594 -36.48 11.56 -10.08
C SER A 594 -35.37 10.88 -9.30
N GLU A 595 -35.02 9.65 -9.69
CA GLU A 595 -33.86 8.96 -9.15
C GLU A 595 -32.57 9.43 -9.83
N ALA A 596 -31.42 9.20 -9.18
CA ALA A 596 -30.12 9.58 -9.73
C ALA A 596 -29.82 8.91 -11.10
N SER A 597 -30.33 7.70 -11.32
CA SER A 597 -30.22 6.95 -12.58
C SER A 597 -30.97 7.62 -13.75
N GLU A 598 -31.97 8.44 -13.45
CA GLU A 598 -32.80 9.17 -14.42
C GLU A 598 -32.44 10.66 -14.47
N ALA A 599 -31.38 11.07 -13.76
CA ALA A 599 -30.97 12.46 -13.70
C ALA A 599 -30.40 12.92 -15.05
N GLU A 600 -30.96 14.00 -15.60
CA GLU A 600 -30.42 14.66 -16.77
C GLU A 600 -29.28 15.62 -16.39
N LEU A 601 -28.43 15.97 -17.36
CA LEU A 601 -27.34 16.91 -17.12
C LEU A 601 -27.87 18.33 -16.79
N GLY A 602 -29.04 18.70 -17.31
CA GLY A 602 -29.63 20.03 -17.13
C GLY A 602 -28.91 21.13 -17.92
N ARG A 603 -29.46 22.37 -17.89
CA ARG A 603 -28.99 23.49 -18.72
C ARG A 603 -27.72 24.18 -18.21
N ARG A 604 -27.53 24.30 -16.89
CA ARG A 604 -26.39 25.00 -16.26
C ARG A 604 -25.71 24.15 -15.17
N PRO A 605 -25.23 22.94 -15.50
CA PRO A 605 -24.60 22.04 -14.55
C PRO A 605 -23.31 22.67 -14.00
N SER A 606 -22.99 22.35 -12.75
CA SER A 606 -21.66 22.59 -12.22
C SER A 606 -20.67 21.66 -12.92
N TYR A 607 -19.39 22.01 -12.89
CA TYR A 607 -18.34 21.15 -13.42
C TYR A 607 -18.24 19.81 -12.64
N ALA A 608 -18.49 19.84 -11.32
CA ALA A 608 -18.54 18.65 -10.48
C ALA A 608 -19.68 17.72 -10.88
N TRP A 609 -20.90 18.24 -11.05
CA TRP A 609 -22.06 17.47 -11.50
C TRP A 609 -21.82 16.86 -12.88
N ARG A 610 -21.33 17.65 -13.85
CA ARG A 610 -20.98 17.15 -15.18
C ARG A 610 -19.93 16.03 -15.12
N SER A 611 -18.98 16.12 -14.20
CA SER A 611 -17.95 15.10 -14.01
C SER A 611 -18.55 13.79 -13.49
N ILE A 612 -19.35 13.87 -12.43
CA ILE A 612 -20.02 12.72 -11.79
C ILE A 612 -21.01 12.07 -12.76
N TRP A 613 -21.85 12.87 -13.44
CA TRP A 613 -22.83 12.40 -14.43
C TRP A 613 -22.17 11.65 -15.59
N ASN A 614 -21.06 12.17 -16.13
CA ASN A 614 -20.32 11.47 -17.19
C ASN A 614 -19.79 10.10 -16.75
N ALA A 615 -19.43 9.95 -15.48
CA ALA A 615 -18.95 8.69 -14.93
C ALA A 615 -20.09 7.73 -14.54
N GLY A 616 -21.34 8.21 -14.49
CA GLY A 616 -22.54 7.39 -14.24
C GLY A 616 -22.63 6.19 -15.16
N LYS A 617 -22.28 6.35 -16.45
CA LYS A 617 -22.23 5.26 -17.44
C LYS A 617 -21.35 4.08 -17.01
N VAL A 618 -20.25 4.33 -16.31
CA VAL A 618 -19.36 3.27 -15.80
C VAL A 618 -20.03 2.51 -14.66
N ALA A 619 -20.69 3.24 -13.76
CA ALA A 619 -21.45 2.64 -12.67
C ALA A 619 -22.61 1.81 -13.22
N ASP A 620 -23.38 2.36 -14.16
CA ASP A 620 -24.54 1.70 -14.76
C ASP A 620 -24.14 0.44 -15.53
N ARG A 621 -23.04 0.47 -16.31
CA ARG A 621 -22.48 -0.71 -17.00
C ARG A 621 -21.95 -1.78 -16.04
N GLY A 622 -21.42 -1.39 -14.88
CA GLY A 622 -20.91 -2.31 -13.88
C GLY A 622 -21.96 -2.81 -12.88
N SER A 623 -23.15 -2.22 -12.90
CA SER A 623 -24.27 -2.56 -12.02
C SER A 623 -25.20 -3.59 -12.64
N ARG A 624 -25.83 -4.38 -11.78
CA ARG A 624 -26.87 -5.36 -12.15
C ARG A 624 -27.90 -5.44 -11.03
N TRP A 625 -29.17 -5.57 -11.36
CA TRP A 625 -30.24 -5.89 -10.42
C TRP A 625 -30.12 -7.34 -9.96
N CYS A 626 -30.13 -7.52 -8.65
CA CYS A 626 -30.30 -8.81 -7.99
C CYS A 626 -31.80 -8.95 -7.70
N ILE A 627 -32.41 -9.93 -8.36
CA ILE A 627 -33.86 -10.15 -8.35
C ILE A 627 -34.30 -10.72 -7.01
N GLY A 628 -35.28 -10.07 -6.39
CA GLY A 628 -36.04 -10.53 -5.25
C GLY A 628 -37.48 -10.84 -5.68
N ASN A 629 -38.39 -9.88 -5.56
CA ASN A 629 -39.77 -9.97 -6.04
C ASN A 629 -39.93 -9.67 -7.55
N GLY A 630 -38.96 -9.01 -8.19
CA GLY A 630 -38.99 -8.69 -9.61
C GLY A 630 -39.92 -7.54 -10.00
N ASP A 631 -40.59 -6.90 -9.03
CA ASP A 631 -41.54 -5.82 -9.27
C ASP A 631 -40.84 -4.52 -9.67
N GLY A 632 -39.61 -4.28 -9.22
CA GLY A 632 -38.85 -3.07 -9.53
C GLY A 632 -38.14 -3.10 -10.89
N VAL A 633 -38.04 -4.27 -11.52
CA VAL A 633 -37.11 -4.51 -12.65
C VAL A 633 -37.86 -4.74 -13.95
N ARG A 634 -37.57 -3.93 -14.97
CA ARG A 634 -38.11 -4.10 -16.34
C ARG A 634 -37.27 -5.10 -17.11
N ILE A 635 -37.93 -6.10 -17.70
CA ILE A 635 -37.30 -7.23 -18.39
C ILE A 635 -36.32 -6.75 -19.48
N TRP A 636 -36.77 -5.82 -20.31
CA TRP A 636 -36.10 -5.44 -21.56
C TRP A 636 -35.16 -4.24 -21.43
N LYS A 637 -35.35 -3.40 -20.40
CA LYS A 637 -34.60 -2.14 -20.24
C LYS A 637 -33.44 -2.27 -19.26
N ASP A 638 -33.67 -2.95 -18.15
CA ASP A 638 -32.77 -2.97 -17.01
C ASP A 638 -31.74 -4.12 -17.10
N ARG A 639 -30.63 -4.00 -16.38
CA ARG A 639 -29.56 -5.01 -16.33
C ARG A 639 -29.82 -5.97 -15.18
N TRP A 640 -30.16 -7.22 -15.43
CA TRP A 640 -30.52 -8.16 -14.35
C TRP A 640 -30.04 -9.60 -14.55
N ILE A 641 -29.83 -10.03 -15.80
CA ILE A 641 -29.36 -11.39 -16.09
C ILE A 641 -27.85 -11.55 -15.83
N PRO A 642 -27.37 -12.69 -15.32
CA PRO A 642 -25.95 -12.95 -15.06
C PRO A 642 -25.18 -13.30 -16.35
N SER A 643 -25.22 -12.44 -17.37
CA SER A 643 -24.47 -12.68 -18.61
C SER A 643 -23.01 -12.21 -18.52
N PRO A 644 -22.07 -12.81 -19.28
CA PRO A 644 -20.63 -12.46 -19.21
C PRO A 644 -20.30 -11.05 -19.74
N GLU A 645 -21.19 -10.45 -20.54
CA GLU A 645 -20.88 -9.26 -21.35
C GLU A 645 -21.66 -8.02 -20.92
N SER A 646 -23.00 -8.09 -20.88
CA SER A 646 -23.86 -6.89 -20.80
C SER A 646 -24.82 -6.85 -19.60
N PHE A 647 -25.13 -8.00 -19.00
CA PHE A 647 -26.23 -8.19 -18.05
C PHE A 647 -27.63 -7.85 -18.58
N LYS A 648 -27.78 -7.60 -19.88
CA LYS A 648 -29.06 -7.29 -20.53
C LYS A 648 -29.55 -8.46 -21.35
N VAL A 649 -30.88 -8.60 -21.41
CA VAL A 649 -31.55 -9.49 -22.35
C VAL A 649 -31.27 -9.05 -23.78
N THR A 650 -30.90 -10.00 -24.62
CA THR A 650 -30.64 -9.84 -26.06
C THR A 650 -31.68 -10.57 -26.91
N SER A 651 -32.48 -11.45 -26.32
CA SER A 651 -33.64 -12.08 -26.97
C SER A 651 -34.52 -11.03 -27.66
N PRO A 652 -34.96 -11.29 -28.91
CA PRO A 652 -35.84 -10.37 -29.62
C PRO A 652 -37.15 -10.20 -28.85
N VAL A 653 -37.62 -8.95 -28.77
CA VAL A 653 -38.91 -8.65 -28.16
C VAL A 653 -40.00 -9.22 -29.07
N GLY A 654 -40.51 -10.41 -28.74
CA GLY A 654 -41.58 -11.04 -29.50
C GLY A 654 -42.88 -10.24 -29.42
N SER A 655 -43.80 -10.45 -30.36
CA SER A 655 -45.14 -9.82 -30.43
C SER A 655 -46.09 -10.21 -29.28
N HIS A 656 -45.57 -10.75 -28.17
CA HIS A 656 -46.33 -11.10 -26.97
C HIS A 656 -46.41 -9.90 -26.03
N SER A 657 -47.45 -9.11 -26.25
CA SER A 657 -47.88 -7.96 -25.47
C SER A 657 -48.23 -8.36 -24.02
N GLY A 658 -47.45 -7.87 -23.04
CA GLY A 658 -47.85 -7.89 -21.62
C GLY A 658 -46.73 -8.14 -20.60
N LEU A 659 -45.57 -8.67 -21.00
CA LEU A 659 -44.46 -8.95 -20.08
C LEU A 659 -43.50 -7.75 -19.98
N GLU A 660 -43.77 -6.82 -19.07
CA GLU A 660 -42.91 -5.66 -18.82
C GLU A 660 -41.91 -5.86 -17.67
N ARG A 661 -42.31 -6.56 -16.61
CA ARG A 661 -41.55 -6.68 -15.34
C ARG A 661 -41.16 -8.11 -15.02
N VAL A 662 -40.03 -8.28 -14.33
CA VAL A 662 -39.48 -9.60 -13.99
C VAL A 662 -40.44 -10.39 -13.09
N SER A 663 -41.25 -9.74 -12.26
CA SER A 663 -42.27 -10.41 -11.44
C SER A 663 -43.26 -11.25 -12.24
N SER A 664 -43.53 -10.88 -13.51
CA SER A 664 -44.40 -11.67 -14.40
C SER A 664 -43.84 -13.04 -14.81
N LEU A 665 -42.54 -13.28 -14.55
CA LEU A 665 -41.83 -14.55 -14.79
C LEU A 665 -41.74 -15.42 -13.52
N ILE A 666 -42.19 -14.91 -12.37
CA ILE A 666 -42.12 -15.59 -11.07
C ILE A 666 -43.48 -16.22 -10.78
N ASP A 667 -43.47 -17.52 -10.46
CA ASP A 667 -44.62 -18.28 -9.97
C ASP A 667 -44.64 -18.17 -8.43
N VAL A 668 -45.56 -17.35 -7.91
CA VAL A 668 -45.68 -17.06 -6.47
C VAL A 668 -46.14 -18.30 -5.70
N GLU A 669 -46.98 -19.15 -6.29
CA GLU A 669 -47.47 -20.38 -5.65
C GLU A 669 -46.35 -21.40 -5.50
N LYS A 670 -45.54 -21.56 -6.56
CA LYS A 670 -44.38 -22.48 -6.56
C LYS A 670 -43.13 -21.86 -5.94
N ARG A 671 -43.19 -20.58 -5.51
CA ARG A 671 -42.09 -19.85 -4.87
C ARG A 671 -40.79 -19.90 -5.68
N GLY A 672 -40.90 -19.72 -6.99
CA GLY A 672 -39.79 -19.88 -7.93
C GLY A 672 -40.09 -19.35 -9.33
N TRP A 673 -39.22 -19.62 -10.29
CA TRP A 673 -39.46 -19.22 -11.69
C TRP A 673 -40.59 -20.03 -12.33
N ASP A 674 -41.40 -19.37 -13.15
CA ASP A 674 -42.25 -20.05 -14.15
C ASP A 674 -41.35 -20.56 -15.29
N VAL A 675 -40.87 -21.79 -15.15
CA VAL A 675 -39.92 -22.41 -16.07
C VAL A 675 -40.44 -22.44 -17.51
N GLY A 676 -41.75 -22.68 -17.70
CA GLY A 676 -42.37 -22.71 -19.02
C GLY A 676 -42.35 -21.34 -19.66
N LYS A 677 -42.78 -20.30 -18.93
CA LYS A 677 -42.77 -18.92 -19.43
C LYS A 677 -41.36 -18.42 -19.73
N VAL A 678 -40.37 -18.71 -18.89
CA VAL A 678 -38.96 -18.32 -19.13
C VAL A 678 -38.41 -18.99 -20.40
N LYS A 679 -38.57 -20.30 -20.56
CA LYS A 679 -38.06 -21.02 -21.74
C LYS A 679 -38.72 -20.61 -23.05
N ASN A 680 -39.98 -20.20 -23.01
CA ASN A 680 -40.72 -19.74 -24.19
C ASN A 680 -40.43 -18.28 -24.56
N THR A 681 -39.96 -17.46 -23.60
CA THR A 681 -39.75 -16.02 -23.79
C THR A 681 -38.31 -15.68 -24.22
N PHE A 682 -37.32 -16.44 -23.76
CA PHE A 682 -35.90 -16.12 -23.95
C PHE A 682 -35.17 -17.18 -24.77
N LEU A 683 -34.09 -16.78 -25.44
CA LEU A 683 -33.14 -17.69 -26.10
C LEU A 683 -32.64 -18.75 -25.11
N PRO A 684 -32.36 -20.00 -25.55
CA PRO A 684 -32.04 -21.11 -24.64
C PRO A 684 -30.92 -20.81 -23.63
N HIS A 685 -29.87 -20.11 -24.06
CA HIS A 685 -28.76 -19.75 -23.19
C HIS A 685 -29.12 -18.67 -22.15
N GLU A 686 -29.99 -17.69 -22.50
CA GLU A 686 -30.48 -16.68 -21.56
C GLU A 686 -31.49 -17.26 -20.58
N ALA A 687 -32.38 -18.15 -21.06
CA ALA A 687 -33.30 -18.88 -20.21
C ALA A 687 -32.56 -19.70 -19.14
N GLU A 688 -31.46 -20.37 -19.50
CA GLU A 688 -30.62 -21.10 -18.55
C GLU A 688 -29.97 -20.16 -17.51
N LEU A 689 -29.47 -18.99 -17.93
CA LEU A 689 -28.92 -17.98 -17.03
C LEU A 689 -29.98 -17.40 -16.08
N ILE A 690 -31.21 -17.16 -16.55
CA ILE A 690 -32.33 -16.67 -15.73
C ILE A 690 -32.70 -17.73 -14.69
N LEU A 691 -32.88 -18.99 -15.12
CA LEU A 691 -33.23 -20.11 -14.24
C LEU A 691 -32.13 -20.43 -13.22
N SER A 692 -30.87 -20.03 -13.47
CA SER A 692 -29.78 -20.16 -12.50
C SER A 692 -29.83 -19.13 -11.35
N ILE A 693 -30.67 -18.09 -11.44
CA ILE A 693 -30.85 -17.10 -10.38
C ILE A 693 -31.77 -17.70 -9.30
N PRO A 694 -31.32 -17.88 -8.04
CA PRO A 694 -32.17 -18.42 -7.00
C PRO A 694 -33.17 -17.37 -6.50
N ILE A 695 -34.46 -17.66 -6.61
CA ILE A 695 -35.56 -16.84 -6.07
C ILE A 695 -35.85 -17.24 -4.63
N SER A 696 -35.90 -16.29 -3.70
CA SER A 696 -36.27 -16.58 -2.32
C SER A 696 -37.76 -16.89 -2.18
N ALA A 697 -38.10 -17.82 -1.30
CA ALA A 697 -39.48 -18.14 -0.94
C ALA A 697 -40.27 -16.94 -0.38
N ARG A 698 -39.57 -15.93 0.14
CA ARG A 698 -40.17 -14.72 0.74
C ARG A 698 -40.22 -13.52 -0.17
N LEU A 699 -39.66 -13.60 -1.39
CA LEU A 699 -39.67 -12.52 -2.38
C LEU A 699 -39.32 -11.14 -1.78
N PRO A 700 -38.12 -10.97 -1.17
CA PRO A 700 -37.68 -9.66 -0.67
C PRO A 700 -37.59 -8.64 -1.81
N GLU A 701 -37.49 -7.34 -1.51
CA GLU A 701 -37.40 -6.30 -2.54
C GLU A 701 -36.17 -6.48 -3.45
N ASP A 702 -36.28 -6.07 -4.72
CA ASP A 702 -35.15 -6.05 -5.65
C ASP A 702 -34.02 -5.13 -5.17
N SER A 703 -32.76 -5.44 -5.51
CA SER A 703 -31.65 -4.55 -5.13
C SER A 703 -30.55 -4.46 -6.18
N LEU A 704 -30.03 -3.25 -6.39
CA LEU A 704 -28.91 -3.03 -7.30
C LEU A 704 -27.59 -3.52 -6.68
N ILE A 705 -26.83 -4.36 -7.37
CA ILE A 705 -25.53 -4.88 -6.92
C ILE A 705 -24.42 -4.53 -7.90
N TRP A 706 -23.19 -4.49 -7.40
CA TRP A 706 -22.02 -4.36 -8.26
C TRP A 706 -21.61 -5.73 -8.81
N ALA A 707 -21.82 -5.95 -10.11
CA ALA A 707 -21.72 -7.27 -10.73
C ALA A 707 -20.29 -7.82 -10.81
N TRP A 708 -19.29 -6.93 -10.77
CA TRP A 708 -17.87 -7.27 -10.95
C TRP A 708 -17.15 -7.69 -9.67
N THR A 709 -17.91 -7.98 -8.61
CA THR A 709 -17.39 -8.52 -7.34
C THR A 709 -18.31 -9.62 -6.83
N PRO A 710 -17.77 -10.72 -6.27
CA PRO A 710 -18.61 -11.83 -5.78
C PRO A 710 -19.60 -11.46 -4.67
N ASN A 711 -19.34 -10.39 -3.91
CA ASN A 711 -20.17 -9.92 -2.80
C ASN A 711 -20.99 -8.66 -3.11
N GLY A 712 -21.02 -8.22 -4.38
CA GLY A 712 -21.85 -7.11 -4.80
C GLY A 712 -21.39 -5.74 -4.37
N ARG A 713 -20.22 -5.65 -3.72
CA ARG A 713 -19.67 -4.40 -3.21
C ARG A 713 -18.84 -3.71 -4.26
N PHE A 714 -19.19 -2.46 -4.54
CA PHE A 714 -18.41 -1.62 -5.44
C PHE A 714 -16.97 -1.49 -4.96
N THR A 715 -16.01 -1.72 -5.86
CA THR A 715 -14.61 -1.36 -5.64
C THR A 715 -14.08 -0.51 -6.79
N SER A 716 -13.25 0.49 -6.49
CA SER A 716 -12.59 1.30 -7.52
C SER A 716 -11.70 0.47 -8.44
N LYS A 717 -11.20 -0.69 -7.96
CA LYS A 717 -10.41 -1.63 -8.77
C LYS A 717 -11.27 -2.29 -9.86
N SER A 718 -12.44 -2.81 -9.49
CA SER A 718 -13.35 -3.41 -10.48
C SER A 718 -13.97 -2.36 -11.40
N ALA A 719 -14.30 -1.17 -10.88
CA ALA A 719 -14.82 -0.06 -11.71
C ALA A 719 -13.79 0.46 -12.71
N TYR A 720 -12.50 0.40 -12.37
CA TYR A 720 -11.41 0.70 -13.30
C TYR A 720 -11.41 -0.25 -14.49
N ASN A 721 -11.63 -1.55 -14.29
CA ASN A 721 -11.70 -2.52 -15.38
C ASN A 721 -12.90 -2.23 -16.30
N VAL A 722 -14.06 -1.87 -15.73
CA VAL A 722 -15.25 -1.47 -16.50
C VAL A 722 -14.96 -0.20 -17.32
N ALA A 723 -14.30 0.79 -16.71
CA ALA A 723 -13.91 2.02 -17.40
C ALA A 723 -12.88 1.77 -18.51
N GLN A 724 -11.92 0.87 -18.31
CA GLN A 724 -10.95 0.47 -19.34
C GLN A 724 -11.67 -0.15 -20.54
N LYS A 725 -12.51 -1.18 -20.31
CA LYS A 725 -13.29 -1.83 -21.37
C LYS A 725 -14.11 -0.82 -22.17
N MET A 726 -14.81 0.08 -21.48
CA MET A 726 -15.60 1.14 -22.10
C MET A 726 -14.75 2.06 -22.98
N LEU A 727 -13.56 2.45 -22.51
CA LEU A 727 -12.65 3.31 -23.28
C LEU A 727 -11.97 2.58 -24.45
N ASP A 728 -11.76 1.28 -24.36
CA ASP A 728 -11.19 0.46 -25.44
C ASP A 728 -12.22 0.26 -26.56
N GLU A 729 -13.49 0.01 -26.22
CA GLU A 729 -14.62 -0.01 -27.16
C GLU A 729 -14.76 1.32 -27.91
N GLU A 730 -14.70 2.47 -27.21
CA GLU A 730 -14.79 3.81 -27.81
C GLU A 730 -13.65 4.09 -28.81
N LYS A 731 -12.49 3.46 -28.65
CA LYS A 731 -11.33 3.61 -29.55
C LYS A 731 -11.41 2.72 -30.79
N GLY A 732 -12.49 1.97 -31.00
CA GLY A 732 -12.59 1.00 -32.09
C GLY A 732 -11.64 -0.19 -31.91
N ARG A 733 -11.03 -0.34 -30.74
CA ARG A 733 -10.32 -1.56 -30.33
C ARG A 733 -11.34 -2.51 -29.72
N GLY A 734 -12.37 -2.86 -30.51
CA GLY A 734 -13.17 -4.04 -30.20
C GLY A 734 -12.23 -5.24 -30.07
N GLU A 735 -12.61 -6.24 -29.26
CA GLU A 735 -11.82 -7.45 -29.05
C GLU A 735 -11.21 -7.88 -30.39
N GLU A 736 -9.89 -7.73 -30.52
CA GLU A 736 -9.15 -8.58 -31.45
C GLU A 736 -9.53 -9.98 -30.98
N VAL A 737 -10.43 -10.61 -31.74
CA VAL A 737 -10.91 -11.97 -31.55
C VAL A 737 -9.69 -12.76 -31.13
N GLY A 738 -9.69 -13.16 -29.86
CA GLY A 738 -8.55 -13.79 -29.25
C GLY A 738 -8.13 -14.91 -30.18
N THR A 739 -6.93 -14.79 -30.75
CA THR A 739 -6.25 -15.95 -31.31
C THR A 739 -6.39 -17.07 -30.29
N LEU A 740 -6.60 -18.29 -30.79
CA LEU A 740 -7.05 -19.51 -30.08
C LEU A 740 -6.29 -19.88 -28.78
N ASP A 741 -5.34 -19.07 -28.32
CA ASP A 741 -4.34 -19.38 -27.28
C ASP A 741 -4.24 -18.35 -26.11
N SER A 742 -5.21 -17.44 -25.95
CA SER A 742 -5.21 -16.43 -24.86
C SER A 742 -5.17 -17.03 -23.44
N THR A 743 -5.62 -18.27 -23.27
CA THR A 743 -5.66 -18.98 -21.99
C THR A 743 -4.28 -19.49 -21.59
N GLY A 744 -3.52 -20.08 -22.53
CA GLY A 744 -2.15 -20.54 -22.27
C GLY A 744 -1.21 -19.37 -21.98
N MET A 745 -1.39 -18.24 -22.67
CA MET A 745 -0.61 -17.02 -22.44
C MET A 745 -0.87 -16.42 -21.05
N ARG A 746 -2.13 -16.40 -20.60
CA ARG A 746 -2.48 -16.06 -19.21
C ARG A 746 -1.83 -17.01 -18.20
N GLY A 747 -1.71 -18.29 -18.54
CA GLY A 747 -1.02 -19.30 -17.74
C GLY A 747 0.46 -18.99 -17.51
N ILE A 748 1.17 -18.52 -18.55
CA ILE A 748 2.58 -18.10 -18.45
C ILE A 748 2.73 -16.87 -17.56
N TRP A 749 1.91 -15.82 -17.75
CA TRP A 749 2.03 -14.61 -16.94
C TRP A 749 1.69 -14.86 -15.48
N LYS A 750 0.67 -15.67 -15.19
CA LYS A 750 0.38 -16.12 -13.81
C LYS A 750 1.61 -16.78 -13.21
N MET A 751 2.22 -17.74 -13.90
CA MET A 751 3.43 -18.41 -13.43
C MET A 751 4.56 -17.42 -13.10
N VAL A 752 4.94 -16.54 -14.04
CA VAL A 752 6.04 -15.55 -13.86
C VAL A 752 5.84 -14.69 -12.60
N TRP A 753 4.62 -14.21 -12.34
CA TRP A 753 4.38 -13.32 -11.21
C TRP A 753 4.26 -14.04 -9.86
N HIS A 754 3.88 -15.33 -9.85
CA HIS A 754 3.76 -16.14 -8.63
C HIS A 754 5.07 -16.80 -8.17
N LEU A 755 6.14 -16.80 -8.98
CA LEU A 755 7.44 -17.38 -8.62
C LEU A 755 7.92 -16.89 -7.25
N ASN A 756 8.47 -17.78 -6.43
CA ASN A 756 9.07 -17.39 -5.16
C ASN A 756 10.52 -16.89 -5.33
N CYS A 757 10.71 -15.75 -6.01
CA CYS A 757 12.00 -15.11 -6.23
C CYS A 757 11.92 -13.57 -6.14
N PRO A 758 13.05 -12.85 -6.01
CA PRO A 758 13.05 -11.38 -5.96
C PRO A 758 12.36 -10.72 -7.16
N ASN A 759 11.65 -9.61 -6.92
CA ASN A 759 10.92 -8.88 -7.97
C ASN A 759 11.81 -8.48 -9.17
N LYS A 760 13.09 -8.16 -8.95
CA LYS A 760 14.05 -7.85 -10.04
C LYS A 760 14.19 -8.99 -11.06
N ILE A 761 14.14 -10.25 -10.60
CA ILE A 761 14.24 -11.44 -11.46
C ILE A 761 12.92 -11.66 -12.20
N LYS A 762 11.77 -11.51 -11.53
CA LYS A 762 10.45 -11.54 -12.18
C LYS A 762 10.33 -10.52 -13.30
N HIS A 763 10.80 -9.30 -13.06
CA HIS A 763 10.82 -8.24 -14.07
C HIS A 763 11.78 -8.55 -15.22
N LEU A 764 12.94 -9.15 -14.97
CA LEU A 764 13.84 -9.60 -16.03
C LEU A 764 13.16 -10.67 -16.89
N LEU A 765 12.56 -11.69 -16.26
CA LEU A 765 11.89 -12.78 -16.97
C LEU A 765 10.71 -12.26 -17.80
N TRP A 766 9.90 -11.35 -17.26
CA TRP A 766 8.84 -10.66 -17.99
C TRP A 766 9.40 -9.90 -19.22
N ARG A 767 10.52 -9.19 -19.06
CA ARG A 767 11.18 -8.49 -20.17
C ARG A 767 11.75 -9.45 -21.22
N ALA A 768 12.26 -10.59 -20.81
CA ALA A 768 12.75 -11.63 -21.71
C ALA A 768 11.58 -12.20 -22.53
N CYS A 769 10.47 -12.60 -21.89
CA CYS A 769 9.29 -13.11 -22.58
C CYS A 769 8.59 -12.06 -23.46
N LYS A 770 8.65 -10.77 -23.14
CA LYS A 770 8.16 -9.70 -24.05
C LYS A 770 9.16 -9.34 -25.16
N ASN A 771 10.34 -9.98 -25.18
CA ASN A 771 11.47 -9.67 -26.04
C ASN A 771 11.91 -8.20 -26.03
N ILE A 772 11.99 -7.59 -24.85
CA ILE A 772 12.34 -6.17 -24.64
C ILE A 772 13.65 -5.98 -23.86
N LEU A 773 14.53 -6.98 -23.91
CA LEU A 773 15.90 -6.87 -23.44
C LEU A 773 16.82 -6.38 -24.58
N PRO A 774 17.83 -5.56 -24.27
CA PRO A 774 18.72 -4.95 -25.27
C PRO A 774 19.76 -5.94 -25.82
N THR A 775 19.33 -6.87 -26.67
CA THR A 775 20.24 -7.68 -27.50
C THR A 775 20.72 -6.89 -28.72
N LYS A 776 21.85 -7.25 -29.32
CA LYS A 776 22.39 -6.55 -30.51
C LYS A 776 21.39 -6.55 -31.67
N PHE A 777 20.69 -7.67 -31.91
CA PHE A 777 19.62 -7.75 -32.91
C PHE A 777 18.54 -6.67 -32.70
N ARG A 778 18.03 -6.52 -31.46
CA ARG A 778 17.00 -5.54 -31.10
C ARG A 778 17.50 -4.10 -31.17
N LEU A 779 18.77 -3.87 -30.85
CA LEU A 779 19.40 -2.55 -30.93
C LEU A 779 19.56 -2.10 -32.39
N ILE A 780 19.96 -3.01 -33.30
CA ILE A 780 20.05 -2.74 -34.74
C ILE A 780 18.68 -2.40 -35.33
N GLN A 781 17.64 -3.18 -35.01
CA GLN A 781 16.25 -2.88 -35.46
C GLN A 781 15.75 -1.49 -35.02
N ARG A 782 16.38 -0.90 -34.00
CA ARG A 782 16.06 0.44 -33.51
C ARG A 782 17.14 1.49 -33.84
N GLY A 783 18.02 1.19 -34.79
CA GLY A 783 19.03 2.10 -35.31
C GLY A 783 20.23 2.32 -34.40
N VAL A 784 20.54 1.38 -33.49
CA VAL A 784 21.67 1.48 -32.55
C VAL A 784 22.71 0.38 -32.83
N GLY A 785 23.86 0.77 -33.40
CA GLY A 785 24.98 -0.12 -33.73
C GLY A 785 24.91 -0.73 -35.14
N MET A 786 26.03 -1.28 -35.61
CA MET A 786 26.15 -1.89 -36.95
C MET A 786 26.45 -3.41 -36.93
N GLU A 787 26.80 -3.98 -35.78
CA GLU A 787 27.20 -5.39 -35.65
C GLU A 787 26.25 -6.21 -34.76
N GLY A 788 25.76 -7.34 -35.30
CA GLY A 788 24.73 -8.19 -34.68
C GLY A 788 25.24 -9.42 -33.92
N GLY A 789 26.54 -9.72 -34.00
CA GLY A 789 27.12 -10.96 -33.48
C GLY A 789 27.23 -11.02 -31.95
N CYS A 790 26.93 -12.17 -31.37
CA CYS A 790 26.99 -12.46 -29.95
C CYS A 790 28.44 -12.39 -29.44
N ASP A 791 28.67 -11.64 -28.35
CA ASP A 791 30.01 -11.44 -27.77
C ASP A 791 30.65 -12.74 -27.23
N LEU A 792 29.89 -13.84 -27.14
CA LEU A 792 30.35 -15.13 -26.63
C LEU A 792 30.66 -16.16 -27.73
N CYS A 793 29.96 -16.12 -28.86
CA CYS A 793 30.09 -17.16 -29.90
C CYS A 793 29.98 -16.66 -31.35
N GLY A 794 29.86 -15.35 -31.57
CA GLY A 794 29.86 -14.72 -32.90
C GLY A 794 28.56 -14.79 -33.71
N LEU A 795 27.62 -15.70 -33.37
CA LEU A 795 26.32 -15.83 -34.06
C LEU A 795 25.36 -14.67 -33.78
N GLU A 796 24.31 -14.49 -34.58
CA GLU A 796 23.32 -13.41 -34.39
C GLU A 796 22.68 -13.42 -32.98
N GLU A 797 22.78 -12.29 -32.27
CA GLU A 797 22.34 -12.19 -30.89
C GLU A 797 20.84 -11.87 -30.75
N THR A 798 20.01 -12.89 -30.97
CA THR A 798 18.58 -12.88 -30.57
C THR A 798 18.43 -13.22 -29.08
N LEU A 799 17.22 -13.05 -28.52
CA LEU A 799 16.97 -13.41 -27.12
C LEU A 799 16.90 -14.93 -26.90
N GLY A 800 16.27 -15.67 -27.83
CA GLY A 800 16.34 -17.12 -27.85
C GLY A 800 17.80 -17.59 -27.93
N HIS A 801 18.64 -16.93 -28.74
CA HIS A 801 20.06 -17.24 -28.77
C HIS A 801 20.78 -16.96 -27.45
N ALA A 802 20.73 -15.71 -26.96
CA ALA A 802 21.49 -15.29 -25.78
C ALA A 802 21.12 -16.05 -24.50
N LEU A 803 19.86 -16.47 -24.35
CA LEU A 803 19.35 -17.11 -23.13
C LEU A 803 19.16 -18.63 -23.25
N TRP A 804 19.22 -19.20 -24.45
CA TRP A 804 18.96 -20.62 -24.67
C TRP A 804 19.98 -21.29 -25.58
N SER A 805 20.09 -20.88 -26.84
CA SER A 805 20.85 -21.63 -27.86
C SER A 805 22.33 -21.27 -27.98
N CYS A 806 22.80 -20.21 -27.33
CA CYS A 806 24.22 -19.89 -27.25
C CYS A 806 24.99 -21.05 -26.61
N LYS A 807 26.20 -21.36 -27.12
CA LYS A 807 27.06 -22.44 -26.59
C LYS A 807 27.21 -22.36 -25.07
N MET A 808 27.37 -21.15 -24.53
CA MET A 808 27.45 -20.92 -23.10
C MET A 808 26.14 -21.19 -22.36
N ALA A 809 25.01 -20.75 -22.92
CA ALA A 809 23.69 -20.99 -22.34
C ALA A 809 23.37 -22.49 -22.31
N ALA A 810 23.63 -23.21 -23.41
CA ALA A 810 23.46 -24.66 -23.50
C ALA A 810 24.27 -25.41 -22.42
N ASN A 811 25.53 -25.04 -22.21
CA ASN A 811 26.37 -25.63 -21.17
C ASN A 811 25.84 -25.36 -19.75
N VAL A 812 25.34 -24.15 -19.49
CA VAL A 812 24.70 -23.81 -18.21
C VAL A 812 23.45 -24.65 -18.00
N TRP A 813 22.57 -24.75 -18.99
CA TRP A 813 21.34 -25.55 -18.90
C TRP A 813 21.65 -27.03 -18.65
N ASN A 814 22.61 -27.61 -19.35
CA ASN A 814 23.08 -28.99 -19.13
C ASN A 814 23.68 -29.21 -17.73
N GLY A 815 24.28 -28.18 -17.13
CA GLY A 815 24.78 -28.21 -15.76
C GLY A 815 23.69 -28.10 -14.69
N THR A 816 22.49 -27.63 -15.03
CA THR A 816 21.38 -27.55 -14.07
C THR A 816 20.70 -28.90 -13.86
N ARG A 817 20.12 -29.12 -12.68
CA ARG A 817 19.27 -30.30 -12.40
C ARG A 817 17.84 -30.17 -12.97
N LEU A 818 17.60 -29.21 -13.86
CA LEU A 818 16.29 -28.98 -14.46
C LEU A 818 16.06 -30.00 -15.58
N LYS A 819 14.89 -30.63 -15.60
CA LYS A 819 14.46 -31.47 -16.72
C LYS A 819 13.96 -30.55 -17.83
N LEU A 820 14.83 -30.21 -18.77
CA LEU A 820 14.51 -29.29 -19.87
C LEU A 820 14.46 -30.04 -21.20
N PRO A 821 13.51 -29.71 -22.10
CA PRO A 821 13.44 -30.32 -23.43
C PRO A 821 14.60 -29.88 -24.31
N PHE A 822 15.11 -30.81 -25.13
CA PHE A 822 16.03 -30.48 -26.21
C PHE A 822 15.25 -29.93 -27.41
N PHE A 823 15.72 -28.83 -28.00
CA PHE A 823 15.16 -28.25 -29.22
C PHE A 823 16.19 -28.36 -30.34
N GLN A 824 15.85 -29.07 -31.41
CA GLN A 824 16.72 -29.23 -32.59
C GLN A 824 16.86 -27.92 -33.36
N ASP A 825 15.77 -27.13 -33.46
CA ASP A 825 15.78 -25.73 -33.91
C ASP A 825 15.09 -24.86 -32.84
N PRO A 826 15.84 -24.19 -31.96
CA PRO A 826 15.26 -23.43 -30.86
C PRO A 826 14.58 -22.14 -31.37
N PRO A 827 13.36 -21.83 -30.90
CA PRO A 827 12.66 -20.60 -31.29
C PRO A 827 13.50 -19.34 -31.10
N ARG A 828 13.38 -18.38 -32.03
CA ARG A 828 14.07 -17.08 -31.96
C ARG A 828 13.63 -16.24 -30.76
N ASP A 829 12.34 -16.36 -30.43
CA ASP A 829 11.68 -15.58 -29.39
C ASP A 829 11.64 -16.37 -28.08
N PHE A 830 12.06 -15.73 -26.98
CA PHE A 830 12.22 -16.43 -25.70
C PHE A 830 10.90 -16.92 -25.10
N ILE A 831 9.77 -16.28 -25.46
CA ILE A 831 8.46 -16.69 -24.96
C ILE A 831 8.00 -18.04 -25.51
N ASP A 832 8.37 -18.37 -26.75
CA ASP A 832 8.01 -19.63 -27.40
C ASP A 832 8.78 -20.80 -26.75
N ILE A 833 10.01 -20.55 -26.30
CA ILE A 833 10.79 -21.50 -25.50
C ILE A 833 10.08 -21.78 -24.17
N VAL A 834 9.67 -20.73 -23.45
CA VAL A 834 8.93 -20.87 -22.18
C VAL A 834 7.59 -21.58 -22.40
N TRP A 835 6.93 -21.28 -23.51
CA TRP A 835 5.67 -21.92 -23.90
C TRP A 835 5.85 -23.42 -24.10
N GLU A 836 6.81 -23.82 -24.92
CA GLU A 836 7.07 -25.23 -25.23
C GLU A 836 7.51 -26.01 -23.99
N ILE A 837 8.33 -25.42 -23.11
CA ILE A 837 8.69 -26.04 -21.82
C ILE A 837 7.43 -26.27 -20.97
N LYS A 838 6.56 -25.26 -20.87
CA LYS A 838 5.33 -25.34 -20.07
C LYS A 838 4.30 -26.32 -20.64
N LYS A 839 4.24 -26.45 -21.96
CA LYS A 839 3.35 -27.40 -22.65
C LYS A 839 3.79 -28.85 -22.44
N ARG A 840 5.10 -29.09 -22.32
CA ARG A 840 5.69 -30.43 -22.23
C ARG A 840 5.92 -30.93 -20.80
N ASP A 841 5.93 -30.05 -19.78
CA ASP A 841 6.33 -30.44 -18.43
C ASP A 841 5.42 -29.90 -17.29
N SER A 842 5.10 -30.77 -16.34
CA SER A 842 4.36 -30.49 -15.11
C SER A 842 5.27 -30.35 -13.86
N GLY A 843 6.58 -30.58 -13.97
CA GLY A 843 7.52 -30.66 -12.83
C GLY A 843 8.75 -29.72 -12.85
N VAL A 844 8.87 -28.78 -13.79
CA VAL A 844 9.99 -27.82 -13.82
C VAL A 844 9.99 -26.93 -12.57
N ASN A 845 11.15 -26.81 -11.93
CA ASN A 845 11.38 -25.77 -10.92
C ASN A 845 11.58 -24.40 -11.60
N TRP A 846 10.48 -23.66 -11.75
CA TRP A 846 10.46 -22.38 -12.45
C TRP A 846 11.21 -21.26 -11.71
N GLU A 847 11.37 -21.35 -10.39
CA GLU A 847 12.19 -20.44 -9.61
C GLU A 847 13.67 -20.57 -9.98
N LEU A 848 14.19 -21.79 -10.02
CA LEU A 848 15.57 -22.06 -10.44
C LEU A 848 15.77 -21.64 -11.90
N PHE A 849 14.82 -21.97 -12.78
CA PHE A 849 14.83 -21.53 -14.18
C PHE A 849 14.98 -19.99 -14.30
N ALA A 850 14.15 -19.23 -13.58
CA ALA A 850 14.18 -17.77 -13.64
C ALA A 850 15.49 -17.17 -13.10
N ILE A 851 16.06 -17.75 -12.05
CA ILE A 851 17.34 -17.33 -11.48
C ILE A 851 18.49 -17.66 -12.44
N THR A 852 18.46 -18.81 -13.11
CA THR A 852 19.45 -19.18 -14.13
C THR A 852 19.40 -18.23 -15.33
N VAL A 853 18.21 -17.86 -15.82
CA VAL A 853 18.04 -16.80 -16.85
C VAL A 853 18.68 -15.49 -16.40
N TRP A 854 18.51 -15.11 -15.13
CA TRP A 854 19.13 -13.92 -14.56
C TRP A 854 20.66 -14.01 -14.50
N GLY A 855 21.20 -15.18 -14.14
CA GLY A 855 22.64 -15.46 -14.17
C GLY A 855 23.23 -15.35 -15.57
N LEU A 856 22.59 -15.98 -16.57
CA LEU A 856 22.98 -15.92 -17.98
C LEU A 856 23.00 -14.48 -18.51
N TRP A 857 21.92 -13.72 -18.26
CA TRP A 857 21.82 -12.33 -18.70
C TRP A 857 22.89 -11.43 -18.06
N ASN A 858 23.17 -11.61 -16.77
CA ASN A 858 24.21 -10.86 -16.08
C ASN A 858 25.60 -11.19 -16.59
N ASN A 859 25.92 -12.48 -16.79
CA ASN A 859 27.20 -12.91 -17.32
C ASN A 859 27.45 -12.32 -18.72
N ARG A 860 26.45 -12.39 -19.61
CA ARG A 860 26.52 -11.75 -20.92
C ARG A 860 26.81 -10.25 -20.81
N ASN A 861 26.09 -9.52 -19.95
CA ASN A 861 26.30 -8.07 -19.81
C ASN A 861 27.67 -7.74 -19.24
N GLN A 862 28.17 -8.57 -18.31
CA GLN A 862 29.51 -8.44 -17.76
C GLN A 862 30.58 -8.55 -18.86
N VAL A 863 30.48 -9.56 -19.74
CA VAL A 863 31.38 -9.73 -20.89
C VAL A 863 31.29 -8.54 -21.84
N ARG A 864 30.07 -8.12 -22.22
CA ARG A 864 29.86 -6.96 -23.09
C ARG A 864 30.48 -5.67 -22.57
N HIS A 865 30.54 -5.50 -21.25
CA HIS A 865 31.13 -4.31 -20.61
C HIS A 865 32.63 -4.47 -20.28
N GLY A 866 33.31 -5.46 -20.89
CA GLY A 866 34.75 -5.68 -20.73
C GLY A 866 35.15 -6.44 -19.46
N GLY A 867 34.20 -7.08 -18.78
CA GLY A 867 34.45 -7.94 -17.63
C GLY A 867 34.79 -9.38 -18.02
N GLN A 868 35.33 -10.16 -17.06
CA GLN A 868 35.63 -11.58 -17.27
C GLN A 868 34.35 -12.42 -17.42
N CYS A 869 34.37 -13.37 -18.36
CA CYS A 869 33.33 -14.38 -18.54
C CYS A 869 33.43 -15.43 -17.42
N LYS A 870 32.35 -15.65 -16.68
CA LYS A 870 32.31 -16.72 -15.65
C LYS A 870 32.23 -18.09 -16.33
N SER A 871 32.69 -19.16 -15.67
CA SER A 871 32.44 -20.53 -16.15
C SER A 871 30.97 -20.94 -15.99
N HIS A 872 30.51 -21.93 -16.74
CA HIS A 872 29.12 -22.38 -16.65
C HIS A 872 28.80 -23.04 -15.31
N GLU A 873 29.76 -23.76 -14.69
CA GLU A 873 29.60 -24.35 -13.36
C GLU A 873 29.39 -23.28 -12.29
N MET A 874 30.12 -22.16 -12.39
CA MET A 874 29.98 -21.05 -11.45
C MET A 874 28.59 -20.42 -11.52
N ILE A 875 28.04 -20.23 -12.73
CA ILE A 875 26.69 -19.67 -12.92
C ILE A 875 25.63 -20.60 -12.32
N VAL A 876 25.74 -21.92 -12.55
CA VAL A 876 24.82 -22.92 -11.99
C VAL A 876 24.89 -22.95 -10.46
N LYS A 877 26.10 -22.91 -9.90
CA LYS A 877 26.34 -22.88 -8.46
C LYS A 877 25.70 -21.64 -7.82
N GLU A 878 26.01 -20.45 -8.33
CA GLU A 878 25.46 -19.18 -7.84
C GLU A 878 23.93 -19.16 -7.90
N ALA A 879 23.33 -19.67 -8.99
CA ALA A 879 21.87 -19.72 -9.13
C ALA A 879 21.21 -20.65 -8.09
N THR A 880 21.83 -21.80 -7.83
CA THR A 880 21.33 -22.80 -6.88
C THR A 880 21.44 -22.32 -5.43
N GLU A 881 22.58 -21.71 -5.08
CA GLU A 881 22.82 -21.14 -3.75
C GLU A 881 21.87 -19.97 -3.48
N PHE A 882 21.68 -19.08 -4.46
CA PHE A 882 20.78 -17.93 -4.34
C PHE A 882 19.32 -18.35 -4.11
N LEU A 883 18.85 -19.40 -4.78
CA LEU A 883 17.50 -19.93 -4.56
C LEU A 883 17.35 -20.49 -3.14
N ARG A 884 18.33 -21.28 -2.69
CA ARG A 884 18.32 -21.90 -1.36
C ARG A 884 18.27 -20.85 -0.25
N GLU A 885 19.11 -19.81 -0.36
CA GLU A 885 19.14 -18.68 0.58
C GLU A 885 17.79 -17.96 0.61
N TYR A 886 17.24 -17.62 -0.57
CA TYR A 886 15.97 -16.90 -0.66
C TYR A 886 14.76 -17.70 -0.11
N GLN A 887 14.75 -19.01 -0.32
CA GLN A 887 13.70 -19.89 0.22
C GLN A 887 13.85 -20.12 1.72
N GLY A 888 15.07 -20.20 2.26
CA GLY A 888 15.34 -20.34 3.69
C GLY A 888 14.78 -19.17 4.52
N VAL A 889 14.80 -17.96 3.96
CA VAL A 889 14.31 -16.74 4.63
C VAL A 889 12.78 -16.59 4.55
N ASN A 890 12.11 -17.21 3.57
CA ASN A 890 10.69 -16.98 3.27
C ASN A 890 9.75 -18.14 3.66
N LYS A 891 10.18 -19.11 4.47
CA LYS A 891 9.28 -20.17 4.96
C LYS A 891 8.20 -19.58 5.89
N PRO A 892 6.90 -19.76 5.59
CA PRO A 892 5.85 -19.48 6.55
C PRO A 892 5.96 -20.44 7.74
N THR A 893 5.77 -19.92 8.95
CA THR A 893 5.54 -20.77 10.13
C THR A 893 4.20 -21.47 9.93
N GLU A 894 4.22 -22.78 9.71
CA GLU A 894 3.00 -23.58 9.65
C GLU A 894 2.38 -23.63 11.05
N ASN A 895 1.23 -22.95 11.20
CA ASN A 895 0.34 -23.22 12.32
C ASN A 895 -0.38 -24.54 12.02
N THR A 896 0.16 -25.63 12.57
CA THR A 896 -0.53 -26.90 12.68
C THR A 896 -1.67 -26.78 13.69
N PHE A 897 -2.86 -26.40 13.22
CA PHE A 897 -4.08 -26.72 13.96
C PHE A 897 -4.33 -28.22 13.84
N ALA A 898 -4.39 -28.89 14.99
CA ALA A 898 -4.65 -30.32 15.10
C ALA A 898 -5.98 -30.72 14.43
N PRO A 899 -6.06 -31.93 13.84
CA PRO A 899 -7.30 -32.46 13.30
C PRO A 899 -8.18 -32.96 14.45
N ASP A 900 -9.16 -32.15 14.86
CA ASP A 900 -10.21 -32.64 15.76
C ASP A 900 -11.32 -33.32 14.94
N ALA A 901 -11.66 -34.55 15.33
CA ALA A 901 -12.61 -35.42 14.63
C ALA A 901 -14.06 -35.00 14.95
N SER A 902 -14.70 -34.19 14.11
CA SER A 902 -16.06 -33.70 14.38
C SER A 902 -17.13 -34.72 13.94
N ALA A 903 -17.60 -35.54 14.89
CA ALA A 903 -18.87 -36.27 14.82
C ALA A 903 -20.08 -35.33 15.06
N TRP A 904 -21.29 -35.75 14.69
CA TRP A 904 -22.53 -35.03 15.00
C TRP A 904 -22.72 -34.92 16.53
N LYS A 905 -23.29 -33.81 17.00
CA LYS A 905 -23.55 -33.58 18.44
C LYS A 905 -25.02 -33.22 18.69
N PRO A 906 -25.65 -33.67 19.79
CA PRO A 906 -27.04 -33.34 20.10
C PRO A 906 -27.20 -31.85 20.48
N PRO A 907 -28.39 -31.25 20.23
CA PRO A 907 -28.71 -29.89 20.68
C PRO A 907 -28.98 -29.80 22.19
N LYS A 908 -29.05 -28.57 22.72
CA LYS A 908 -29.45 -28.27 24.11
C LYS A 908 -30.89 -28.72 24.37
N PRO A 909 -31.30 -29.02 25.64
CA PRO A 909 -32.69 -29.31 25.95
C PRO A 909 -33.64 -28.20 25.47
N GLY A 910 -34.76 -28.56 24.84
CA GLY A 910 -35.71 -27.61 24.26
C GLY A 910 -35.35 -27.08 22.86
N TRP A 911 -34.13 -27.34 22.38
CA TRP A 911 -33.66 -26.92 21.06
C TRP A 911 -33.69 -28.06 20.05
N TYR A 912 -33.95 -27.71 18.79
CA TYR A 912 -33.97 -28.64 17.67
C TYR A 912 -32.86 -28.32 16.68
N LYS A 913 -32.13 -29.34 16.22
CA LYS A 913 -31.02 -29.17 15.30
C LYS A 913 -31.45 -29.45 13.87
N VAL A 914 -31.32 -28.46 13.01
CA VAL A 914 -31.68 -28.48 11.58
C VAL A 914 -30.39 -28.65 10.77
N ASN A 915 -30.09 -29.89 10.38
CA ASN A 915 -28.98 -30.23 9.49
C ASN A 915 -29.41 -30.07 8.03
N THR A 916 -28.67 -29.27 7.24
CA THR A 916 -29.05 -28.98 5.84
C THR A 916 -27.87 -29.19 4.90
N ASN A 917 -28.14 -29.68 3.68
CA ASN A 917 -27.13 -29.82 2.63
C ASN A 917 -27.75 -29.65 1.23
N GLY A 918 -27.03 -29.00 0.32
CA GLY A 918 -27.33 -28.91 -1.11
C GLY A 918 -26.44 -29.80 -1.98
N ALA A 919 -26.97 -30.31 -3.09
CA ALA A 919 -26.24 -31.08 -4.08
C ALA A 919 -26.61 -30.61 -5.49
N THR A 920 -25.66 -30.59 -6.42
CA THR A 920 -25.92 -30.22 -7.83
C THR A 920 -25.70 -31.42 -8.74
N PHE A 921 -26.49 -31.52 -9.80
CA PHE A 921 -26.49 -32.63 -10.75
C PHE A 921 -26.30 -32.09 -12.16
N GLY A 922 -25.05 -32.01 -12.61
CA GLY A 922 -24.70 -31.39 -13.90
C GLY A 922 -25.30 -32.11 -15.12
N ASP A 923 -25.56 -33.41 -15.02
CA ASP A 923 -26.14 -34.24 -16.08
C ASP A 923 -27.63 -33.98 -16.30
N THR A 924 -28.36 -33.68 -15.23
CA THR A 924 -29.81 -33.40 -15.27
C THR A 924 -30.14 -31.90 -15.20
N LYS A 925 -29.11 -31.04 -15.09
CA LYS A 925 -29.24 -29.58 -14.86
C LYS A 925 -30.22 -29.25 -13.72
N SER A 926 -30.13 -30.01 -12.63
CA SER A 926 -30.99 -29.88 -11.44
C SER A 926 -30.15 -29.82 -10.16
N CYS A 927 -30.78 -29.50 -9.04
CA CYS A 927 -30.16 -29.57 -7.73
C CYS A 927 -31.08 -30.21 -6.68
N GLY A 928 -30.46 -30.88 -5.72
CA GLY A 928 -31.11 -31.58 -4.63
C GLY A 928 -30.87 -30.90 -3.29
N VAL A 929 -31.91 -30.83 -2.48
CA VAL A 929 -31.87 -30.32 -1.11
C VAL A 929 -32.18 -31.47 -0.14
N GLY A 930 -31.39 -31.56 0.93
CA GLY A 930 -31.61 -32.48 2.04
C GLY A 930 -31.65 -31.75 3.37
N VAL A 931 -32.67 -32.03 4.18
CA VAL A 931 -32.86 -31.47 5.53
C VAL A 931 -33.17 -32.60 6.49
N VAL A 932 -32.55 -32.55 7.68
CA VAL A 932 -32.83 -33.46 8.80
C VAL A 932 -32.93 -32.66 10.08
N ILE A 933 -34.07 -32.72 10.76
CA ILE A 933 -34.35 -32.02 12.02
C ILE A 933 -34.40 -33.04 13.15
N ARG A 934 -33.54 -32.87 14.16
CA ARG A 934 -33.39 -33.80 15.29
C ARG A 934 -33.49 -33.10 16.64
N ASN A 935 -34.04 -33.80 17.62
CA ASN A 935 -34.07 -33.34 19.01
C ASN A 935 -32.81 -33.78 19.80
N LYS A 936 -32.77 -33.52 21.11
CA LYS A 936 -31.65 -33.90 22.00
C LYS A 936 -31.35 -35.41 22.02
N ARG A 937 -32.37 -36.26 21.85
CA ARG A 937 -32.24 -37.72 21.84
C ARG A 937 -31.76 -38.27 20.49
N GLY A 938 -31.62 -37.40 19.48
CA GLY A 938 -31.32 -37.78 18.11
C GLY A 938 -32.53 -38.30 17.34
N GLU A 939 -33.73 -38.27 17.93
CA GLU A 939 -34.98 -38.63 17.26
C GLU A 939 -35.28 -37.60 16.16
N ILE A 940 -35.73 -38.09 15.00
CA ILE A 940 -36.11 -37.23 13.88
C ILE A 940 -37.47 -36.60 14.18
N MET A 941 -37.51 -35.26 14.15
CA MET A 941 -38.76 -34.50 14.18
C MET A 941 -39.30 -34.28 12.77
N GLY A 942 -38.39 -34.11 11.80
CA GLY A 942 -38.75 -34.08 10.39
C GLY A 942 -37.54 -34.20 9.47
N ALA A 943 -37.76 -34.71 8.27
CA ALA A 943 -36.75 -34.80 7.22
C ALA A 943 -37.36 -34.41 5.87
N LEU A 944 -36.54 -33.87 4.97
CA LEU A 944 -36.97 -33.45 3.64
C LEU A 944 -35.89 -33.78 2.61
N SER A 945 -36.33 -34.31 1.47
CA SER A 945 -35.53 -34.46 0.26
C SER A 945 -36.30 -33.87 -0.91
N LYS A 946 -35.74 -32.87 -1.58
CA LYS A 946 -36.44 -32.08 -2.61
C LYS A 946 -35.56 -31.86 -3.83
N ASN A 947 -36.12 -32.09 -5.01
CA ASN A 947 -35.47 -31.81 -6.29
C ASN A 947 -35.96 -30.45 -6.82
N PHE A 948 -35.01 -29.58 -7.14
CA PHE A 948 -35.25 -28.37 -7.94
C PHE A 948 -34.72 -28.61 -9.34
N ALA A 949 -35.62 -28.65 -10.33
CA ALA A 949 -35.29 -28.73 -11.75
C ALA A 949 -34.75 -27.39 -12.30
N LEU A 950 -33.75 -26.84 -11.62
CA LEU A 950 -33.09 -25.57 -11.91
C LEU A 950 -31.57 -25.75 -11.91
N PRO A 951 -30.84 -25.07 -12.81
CA PRO A 951 -29.38 -25.16 -12.93
C PRO A 951 -28.69 -24.26 -11.89
N LEU A 952 -28.98 -24.48 -10.60
CA LEU A 952 -28.39 -23.69 -9.51
C LEU A 952 -26.92 -24.07 -9.27
N GLY A 953 -26.10 -23.09 -8.87
CA GLY A 953 -24.74 -23.34 -8.43
C GLY A 953 -24.69 -24.07 -7.10
N GLY A 954 -23.54 -24.69 -6.77
CA GLY A 954 -23.39 -25.44 -5.52
C GLY A 954 -23.70 -24.61 -4.26
N LEU A 955 -23.26 -23.35 -4.23
CA LEU A 955 -23.54 -22.45 -3.12
C LEU A 955 -25.03 -22.06 -3.04
N ASP A 956 -25.70 -21.95 -4.18
CA ASP A 956 -27.11 -21.57 -4.27
C ASP A 956 -28.01 -22.72 -3.81
N ALA A 957 -27.66 -23.96 -4.17
CA ALA A 957 -28.30 -25.17 -3.66
C ALA A 957 -28.16 -25.31 -2.14
N GLU A 958 -26.99 -24.99 -1.58
CA GLU A 958 -26.77 -24.98 -0.13
C GLU A 958 -27.62 -23.92 0.58
N ALA A 959 -27.71 -22.71 0.02
CA ALA A 959 -28.57 -21.66 0.58
C ALA A 959 -30.05 -22.03 0.50
N LYS A 960 -30.49 -22.66 -0.60
CA LYS A 960 -31.83 -23.22 -0.74
C LYS A 960 -32.09 -24.34 0.25
N ALA A 961 -31.09 -25.16 0.58
CA ALA A 961 -31.24 -26.18 1.61
C ALA A 961 -31.50 -25.60 2.99
N VAL A 962 -30.83 -24.50 3.32
CA VAL A 962 -31.12 -23.77 4.57
C VAL A 962 -32.50 -23.14 4.55
N GLU A 963 -32.94 -22.53 3.43
CA GLU A 963 -34.28 -21.96 3.29
C GLU A 963 -35.39 -23.00 3.51
N GLU A 964 -35.31 -24.16 2.85
CA GLU A 964 -36.27 -25.25 3.05
C GLU A 964 -36.21 -25.82 4.48
N GLY A 965 -35.02 -25.87 5.09
CA GLY A 965 -34.87 -26.35 6.46
C GLY A 965 -35.52 -25.43 7.50
N VAL A 966 -35.40 -24.12 7.32
CA VAL A 966 -36.06 -23.14 8.19
C VAL A 966 -37.57 -23.15 7.98
N LEU A 967 -38.04 -23.28 6.74
CA LEU A 967 -39.47 -23.41 6.44
C LEU A 967 -40.06 -24.68 7.08
N LEU A 968 -39.41 -25.82 6.93
CA LEU A 968 -39.86 -27.08 7.53
C LEU A 968 -39.90 -26.98 9.07
N ALA A 969 -38.87 -26.39 9.69
CA ALA A 969 -38.85 -26.20 11.14
C ALA A 969 -40.02 -25.31 11.63
N TRP A 970 -40.37 -24.28 10.85
CA TRP A 970 -41.50 -23.42 11.13
C TRP A 970 -42.84 -24.16 10.98
N ASP A 971 -43.00 -24.95 9.92
CA ASP A 971 -44.21 -25.74 9.66
C ASP A 971 -44.44 -26.81 10.75
N LEU A 972 -43.36 -27.35 11.32
CA LEU A 972 -43.36 -28.25 12.50
C LEU A 972 -43.59 -27.51 13.83
N ARG A 973 -43.79 -26.19 13.81
CA ARG A 973 -44.03 -25.32 14.99
C ARG A 973 -42.92 -25.38 16.05
N LEU A 974 -41.67 -25.56 15.62
CA LEU A 974 -40.52 -25.57 16.51
C LEU A 974 -40.20 -24.13 16.97
N LYS A 975 -39.87 -23.96 18.26
CA LYS A 975 -39.66 -22.64 18.87
C LYS A 975 -38.20 -22.19 18.85
N ASP A 976 -37.28 -23.09 19.16
CA ASP A 976 -35.85 -22.81 19.30
C ASP A 976 -35.02 -23.77 18.42
N ILE A 977 -34.21 -23.22 17.51
CA ILE A 977 -33.52 -24.02 16.48
C ILE A 977 -32.02 -23.74 16.36
N ILE A 978 -31.24 -24.77 16.03
CA ILE A 978 -29.83 -24.66 15.66
C ILE A 978 -29.68 -25.10 14.19
N ILE A 979 -29.33 -24.17 13.31
CA ILE A 979 -29.06 -24.47 11.91
C ILE A 979 -27.61 -24.95 11.78
N GLU A 980 -27.40 -26.10 11.15
CA GLU A 980 -26.08 -26.67 10.95
C GLU A 980 -25.87 -27.04 9.46
N SER A 981 -24.85 -26.46 8.83
CA SER A 981 -24.51 -26.68 7.42
C SER A 981 -23.00 -26.76 7.22
N ASN A 982 -22.59 -27.51 6.19
CA ASN A 982 -21.20 -27.60 5.71
C ASN A 982 -20.80 -26.44 4.79
N ALA A 983 -21.74 -25.57 4.42
CA ALA A 983 -21.47 -24.40 3.60
C ALA A 983 -21.04 -23.21 4.49
N LEU A 984 -19.73 -23.07 4.73
CA LEU A 984 -19.15 -21.99 5.55
C LEU A 984 -19.58 -20.59 5.09
N LEU A 985 -19.73 -20.38 3.77
CA LEU A 985 -20.16 -19.09 3.24
C LEU A 985 -21.64 -18.78 3.53
N VAL A 986 -22.52 -19.78 3.53
CA VAL A 986 -23.95 -19.61 3.84
C VAL A 986 -24.12 -19.34 5.34
N THR A 987 -23.48 -20.16 6.18
CA THR A 987 -23.51 -20.01 7.65
C THR A 987 -22.94 -18.66 8.10
N ASN A 988 -21.80 -18.23 7.54
CA ASN A 988 -21.26 -16.90 7.81
C ASN A 988 -22.20 -15.77 7.34
N SER A 989 -22.92 -15.95 6.23
CA SER A 989 -23.84 -14.93 5.68
C SER A 989 -25.09 -14.71 6.54
N LEU A 990 -25.49 -15.71 7.33
CA LEU A 990 -26.58 -15.60 8.30
C LEU A 990 -26.14 -14.92 9.61
N GLY A 991 -24.83 -14.88 9.90
CA GLY A 991 -24.29 -14.22 11.08
C GLY A 991 -24.29 -12.68 10.99
N LYS A 992 -24.31 -12.01 12.15
CA LYS A 992 -24.41 -10.53 12.31
C LYS A 992 -23.32 -9.69 11.59
N GLN A 993 -22.22 -10.31 11.13
CA GLN A 993 -21.11 -9.62 10.43
C GLN A 993 -20.74 -10.25 9.07
N GLY A 994 -21.58 -11.13 8.52
CA GLY A 994 -21.31 -11.87 7.30
C GLY A 994 -21.23 -11.02 6.03
N VAL A 995 -20.22 -11.26 5.19
CA VAL A 995 -20.20 -10.76 3.81
C VAL A 995 -21.08 -11.68 2.96
N LYS A 996 -22.25 -11.20 2.54
CA LYS A 996 -23.20 -11.95 1.71
C LYS A 996 -22.69 -12.07 0.26
N PRO A 997 -22.48 -13.27 -0.30
CA PRO A 997 -22.26 -13.46 -1.73
C PRO A 997 -23.48 -13.01 -2.54
N ASN A 998 -23.27 -12.50 -3.74
CA ASN A 998 -24.31 -12.00 -4.63
C ASN A 998 -25.34 -13.06 -4.99
N SER A 999 -24.88 -14.30 -5.24
CA SER A 999 -25.75 -15.34 -5.77
C SER A 999 -26.82 -15.75 -4.74
N ILE A 1000 -26.49 -15.74 -3.45
CA ILE A 1000 -27.39 -16.15 -2.37
C ILE A 1000 -27.98 -14.99 -1.58
N GLY A 1001 -27.62 -13.74 -1.90
CA GLY A 1001 -27.94 -12.57 -1.08
C GLY A 1001 -29.42 -12.41 -0.75
N LYS A 1002 -30.29 -12.60 -1.77
CA LYS A 1002 -31.75 -12.49 -1.63
C LYS A 1002 -32.37 -13.68 -0.90
N VAL A 1003 -31.86 -14.89 -1.11
CA VAL A 1003 -32.25 -16.08 -0.35
C VAL A 1003 -31.93 -15.91 1.13
N VAL A 1004 -30.73 -15.43 1.46
CA VAL A 1004 -30.32 -15.15 2.85
C VAL A 1004 -31.19 -14.07 3.48
N GLU A 1005 -31.57 -13.03 2.74
CA GLU A 1005 -32.50 -12.00 3.21
C GLU A 1005 -33.86 -12.58 3.59
N GLY A 1006 -34.43 -13.44 2.74
CA GLY A 1006 -35.66 -14.16 3.05
C GLY A 1006 -35.55 -15.09 4.27
N ILE A 1007 -34.44 -15.85 4.38
CA ILE A 1007 -34.18 -16.71 5.54
C ILE A 1007 -34.14 -15.90 6.83
N LEU A 1008 -33.49 -14.73 6.85
CA LEU A 1008 -33.40 -13.88 8.04
C LEU A 1008 -34.77 -13.35 8.47
N VAL A 1009 -35.68 -13.07 7.53
CA VAL A 1009 -37.06 -12.69 7.83
C VAL A 1009 -37.80 -13.86 8.51
N ASP A 1010 -37.60 -15.08 8.04
CA ASP A 1010 -38.21 -16.26 8.65
C ASP A 1010 -37.62 -16.60 10.03
N LEU A 1011 -36.32 -16.39 10.22
CA LEU A 1011 -35.66 -16.62 11.50
C LEU A 1011 -36.16 -15.69 12.62
N ASN A 1012 -36.65 -14.49 12.29
CA ASN A 1012 -37.25 -13.57 13.27
C ASN A 1012 -38.56 -14.10 13.87
N LYS A 1013 -39.14 -15.18 13.33
CA LYS A 1013 -40.37 -15.79 13.85
C LYS A 1013 -40.11 -16.80 14.98
N PHE A 1014 -38.86 -17.27 15.12
CA PHE A 1014 -38.45 -18.19 16.18
C PHE A 1014 -38.13 -17.42 17.46
N ASN A 1015 -38.29 -18.07 18.61
CA ASN A 1015 -37.97 -17.48 19.92
C ASN A 1015 -36.46 -17.27 20.05
N ALA A 1016 -35.67 -18.28 19.68
CA ALA A 1016 -34.23 -18.21 19.60
C ALA A 1016 -33.70 -19.07 18.45
N TRP A 1017 -32.57 -18.64 17.85
CA TRP A 1017 -31.89 -19.43 16.83
C TRP A 1017 -30.37 -19.26 16.90
N GLU A 1018 -29.65 -20.32 16.52
CA GLU A 1018 -28.20 -20.34 16.36
C GLU A 1018 -27.84 -20.88 14.96
N VAL A 1019 -26.69 -20.47 14.41
CA VAL A 1019 -26.17 -21.01 13.14
C VAL A 1019 -24.73 -21.45 13.33
N ASN A 1020 -24.44 -22.71 12.96
CA ASN A 1020 -23.16 -23.35 13.15
C ASN A 1020 -22.65 -23.96 11.84
N HIS A 1021 -21.35 -23.82 11.59
CA HIS A 1021 -20.67 -24.53 10.52
C HIS A 1021 -20.18 -25.89 11.03
N THR A 1022 -20.40 -26.95 10.24
CA THR A 1022 -19.94 -28.31 10.54
C THR A 1022 -19.18 -28.90 9.36
N ARG A 1023 -18.26 -29.84 9.60
CA ARG A 1023 -17.63 -30.57 8.49
C ARG A 1023 -18.62 -31.58 7.92
N ARG A 1024 -18.42 -32.00 6.66
CA ARG A 1024 -19.29 -32.98 5.98
C ARG A 1024 -19.49 -34.28 6.78
N SER A 1025 -18.49 -34.69 7.58
CA SER A 1025 -18.59 -35.86 8.47
C SER A 1025 -19.71 -35.75 9.51
N GLY A 1026 -19.96 -34.54 10.04
CA GLY A 1026 -21.04 -34.28 11.01
C GLY A 1026 -22.40 -33.97 10.38
N ASN A 1027 -22.48 -33.91 9.04
CA ASN A 1027 -23.69 -33.55 8.28
C ASN A 1027 -24.12 -34.62 7.27
N ASN A 1028 -23.67 -35.88 7.46
CA ASN A 1028 -23.79 -36.90 6.42
C ASN A 1028 -25.25 -37.28 6.13
N ALA A 1029 -26.13 -37.27 7.13
CA ALA A 1029 -27.56 -37.56 6.95
C ALA A 1029 -28.24 -36.60 5.96
N ALA A 1030 -28.06 -35.28 6.15
CA ALA A 1030 -28.58 -34.28 5.21
C ALA A 1030 -27.95 -34.40 3.82
N HIS A 1031 -26.65 -34.73 3.75
CA HIS A 1031 -25.95 -34.95 2.49
C HIS A 1031 -26.49 -36.15 1.70
N ILE A 1032 -26.84 -37.26 2.35
CA ILE A 1032 -27.46 -38.43 1.70
C ILE A 1032 -28.83 -38.05 1.10
N LEU A 1033 -29.69 -37.39 1.89
CA LEU A 1033 -31.00 -36.92 1.40
C LEU A 1033 -30.88 -35.95 0.22
N ALA A 1034 -29.89 -35.06 0.24
CA ALA A 1034 -29.64 -34.13 -0.86
C ALA A 1034 -29.29 -34.86 -2.16
N ARG A 1035 -28.53 -35.97 -2.10
CA ARG A 1035 -28.19 -36.77 -3.29
C ARG A 1035 -29.35 -37.65 -3.75
N GLN A 1036 -30.16 -38.16 -2.83
CA GLN A 1036 -31.35 -38.95 -3.15
C GLN A 1036 -32.37 -38.16 -3.96
N ALA A 1037 -32.43 -36.85 -3.78
CA ALA A 1037 -33.32 -35.96 -4.52
C ALA A 1037 -33.20 -36.10 -6.05
N LYS A 1038 -32.04 -36.52 -6.57
CA LYS A 1038 -31.83 -36.78 -8.01
C LYS A 1038 -32.89 -37.72 -8.61
N CYS A 1039 -33.35 -38.70 -7.83
CA CYS A 1039 -34.32 -39.71 -8.25
C CYS A 1039 -35.78 -39.34 -7.94
N LEU A 1040 -36.04 -38.15 -7.38
CA LEU A 1040 -37.37 -37.68 -7.02
C LEU A 1040 -37.95 -36.77 -8.11
N ASN A 1041 -39.26 -36.89 -8.36
CA ASN A 1041 -39.98 -36.00 -9.27
C ASN A 1041 -40.22 -34.60 -8.67
N MET A 1042 -40.45 -34.50 -7.35
CA MET A 1042 -40.66 -33.20 -6.68
C MET A 1042 -40.07 -33.15 -5.25
N CYS A 1043 -40.72 -33.76 -4.26
CA CYS A 1043 -40.32 -33.65 -2.85
C CYS A 1043 -40.89 -34.81 -2.03
N ASN A 1044 -40.10 -35.31 -1.09
CA ASN A 1044 -40.54 -36.21 -0.02
C ASN A 1044 -40.29 -35.53 1.33
N ILE A 1045 -41.28 -35.61 2.22
CA ILE A 1045 -41.22 -35.08 3.58
C ILE A 1045 -41.61 -36.21 4.54
N TRP A 1046 -40.81 -36.40 5.58
CA TRP A 1046 -41.07 -37.33 6.68
C TRP A 1046 -41.25 -36.51 7.96
N VAL A 1047 -42.28 -36.81 8.74
CA VAL A 1047 -42.58 -36.16 10.01
C VAL A 1047 -42.59 -37.24 11.07
N GLU A 1048 -41.75 -37.10 12.10
CA GLU A 1048 -41.56 -38.09 13.16
C GLU A 1048 -41.20 -39.51 12.68
N ASP A 1049 -40.79 -39.66 11.41
CA ASP A 1049 -40.38 -40.91 10.79
C ASP A 1049 -38.96 -40.77 10.21
N THR A 1050 -38.22 -41.88 10.22
CA THR A 1050 -36.83 -41.92 9.74
C THR A 1050 -36.77 -42.42 8.30
N PRO A 1051 -36.33 -41.60 7.33
CA PRO A 1051 -36.18 -42.05 5.96
C PRO A 1051 -35.25 -43.27 5.87
N PRO A 1052 -35.63 -44.35 5.14
CA PRO A 1052 -34.82 -45.57 5.08
C PRO A 1052 -33.38 -45.34 4.63
N SER A 1053 -33.15 -44.34 3.78
CA SER A 1053 -31.84 -43.97 3.25
C SER A 1053 -30.87 -43.39 4.28
N ILE A 1054 -31.37 -42.90 5.43
CA ILE A 1054 -30.54 -42.31 6.49
C ILE A 1054 -30.63 -43.03 7.83
N ALA A 1055 -31.46 -44.07 7.96
CA ALA A 1055 -31.64 -44.82 9.21
C ALA A 1055 -30.31 -45.28 9.84
N ASP A 1056 -29.45 -45.94 9.04
CA ASP A 1056 -28.13 -46.40 9.48
C ASP A 1056 -27.18 -45.26 9.87
N GLN A 1057 -27.32 -44.09 9.23
CA GLN A 1057 -26.49 -42.93 9.56
C GLN A 1057 -26.95 -42.30 10.88
N VAL A 1058 -28.26 -42.18 11.09
CA VAL A 1058 -28.84 -41.61 12.31
C VAL A 1058 -28.52 -42.48 13.52
N GLN A 1059 -28.62 -43.82 13.40
CA GLN A 1059 -28.20 -44.74 14.45
C GLN A 1059 -26.71 -44.60 14.79
N ARG A 1060 -25.84 -44.47 13.77
CA ARG A 1060 -24.40 -44.24 13.98
C ARG A 1060 -24.11 -42.92 14.69
N ASP A 1061 -24.79 -41.83 14.31
CA ASP A 1061 -24.63 -40.52 14.93
C ASP A 1061 -24.99 -40.56 16.43
N VAL A 1062 -26.08 -41.26 16.78
CA VAL A 1062 -26.52 -41.42 18.18
C VAL A 1062 -25.58 -42.34 18.97
N ALA A 1063 -25.14 -43.45 18.38
CA ALA A 1063 -24.21 -44.38 19.02
C ALA A 1063 -22.85 -43.73 19.34
N GLN A 1064 -22.34 -42.87 18.46
CA GLN A 1064 -21.08 -42.15 18.67
C GLN A 1064 -21.17 -41.10 19.81
N CYS A 1065 -22.35 -40.56 20.10
CA CYS A 1065 -22.55 -39.60 21.18
C CYS A 1065 -22.60 -40.26 22.57
N ASN A 1066 -23.02 -41.52 22.64
CA ASN A 1066 -23.12 -42.28 23.91
C ASN A 1066 -21.78 -42.80 24.43
N PHE A 1067 -20.68 -42.61 23.67
CA PHE A 1067 -19.33 -43.06 24.03
C PHE A 1067 -18.44 -41.99 24.67
N ILE A 1068 -18.98 -40.84 25.09
CA ILE A 1068 -18.26 -39.86 25.91
C ILE A 1068 -18.57 -40.17 27.38
N PRO A 1069 -17.66 -40.78 28.16
CA PRO A 1069 -17.88 -40.96 29.59
C PRO A 1069 -17.92 -39.57 30.24
N ASN A 1070 -18.85 -39.36 31.16
CA ASN A 1070 -18.92 -38.16 32.00
C ASN A 1070 -17.51 -37.81 32.54
N GLN A 1071 -16.96 -36.68 32.10
CA GLN A 1071 -15.88 -35.93 32.75
C GLN A 1071 -16.28 -34.46 32.84
#